data_AF-A0A8K0MKS5-F1
#
_entry.id   AF-A0A8K0MKS5-F1
#
_cell.length_a   1.000
_cell.length_b   1.000
_cell.length_c   1.000
_cell.angle_alpha   90.00
_cell.angle_beta   90.00
_cell.angle_gamma   90.00
#
_symmetry.space_group_name_H-M   'P 1'
#
loop_
_entity.id
_entity.type
_entity.pdbx_description
1 polymer ?
#
loop_
_entity_poly.entity_id
_entity_poly.type
_entity_poly.pdbx_seq_one_letter_code
_entity_poly.pdbx_strand_id
1 'polypeptide(L)'
;MSCREGLMSPQTETKASVGFKAGVKDYKLTYYTPEYETKDTDILAAFRVTPQPGVPPEEAGAAVAAESSTGTWTTVWTDGLTSLDRYKGRCYHIEPVAGEESQFIAYVAYPLDLFEEGSVTNMFTSIVGNVFGFKALRALRLEDLRIPPAYSKTFQGPPHGIQVERDKLNKYGRPLLGCTIKPKLGLSAKNYGRAVYECLRGGLDFTKDDENVNSQPFMRWRDRFLFCAEALYKAQTETGEIKGHYLNATAGTCEEMMKRAVFARELGVPIVMHDYLTGGFTANTTLAHYCRDNGLLLHIHRAMHAVIDRQKNHGMHFRVLAKALRLSGGDHIHAGTVVGKLEGERDITLGFVDLLRDDFVDKDRSRGIYFTQDWVSLPGVLPVASGGIHVWHMPALTEIFGDDSVLQFGGGTLGHPWGNAPGAVANRVALEACVQARNEGRDLAREGNEIIREASKWSAELAAACEVWKEIKFEFPAMDTLCGLSKSIDSLGGPIENASESEDQIINDRDKDIPNGIDSKTSSYSNVDHLVGIGYQNSSYLNNVSKSDDPYYDRYVYDTKYSWNKHINSSIDSSDRIELSIDPGTWDPMDEDMVSRDPIQFHSQEEPYKDRIDFNQRKTGLTEAVQTGTGQLNGIPVAIGVMDFQFMGGSMGSVVGEKITRLIEYATNQFLPLILVCASGGARMQEGSLSLMQMAKISSALHDFQSKKKLFYVSILTSPTTGGVTASFGMLGDIIIVEPNAYVAFAGKRVIEQTLNKTIPEGSQAAEYLFHKGLFDPIVPRNPLKGVLSSGYDRFDIKEGIVCIFRWGFPGKNRRIFLRFLMKDIQSIRIEVKEGFYARRALYMEIRGQGSVPLTRTDENLTLREIEQKAAESAYFLRVPIEQSYENPREATGRIVCANCHLANKPVDIEVPQAVLPDTVFEAVVRIPYDLQLKQVLANGKRGALNVGAVLILPEGFELAPPDRISPEIKEKIGNLSFQRYRPTKKNILVIGPVPGQKYSEITFPILSPDPATKKDVHFLKYPIYVGGNRGRGQIYPDGSKSNNNVYNATAVGIVSKIIRKEKGGYEITIVDASDGRQVVDIIPPGPELLVSEGESIKLDQPLTSNPNVGGFGQGDAEIVLQDPLRVQGLLLFLASVILAQIFLVLKKKQFEKVQLSEMNF
;
A
#
# COMPACT_ATOMS: atom_id res chain seq x y z
N MET A 1 -60.52 -44.48 -32.22
CA MET A 1 -61.54 -43.67 -31.51
C MET A 1 -61.40 -44.02 -30.04
N SER A 2 -60.60 -43.27 -29.27
CA SER A 2 -61.00 -42.08 -28.47
C SER A 2 -61.11 -42.51 -26.99
N CYS A 3 -60.48 -41.90 -25.98
CA CYS A 3 -59.37 -40.96 -25.80
C CYS A 3 -59.22 -40.78 -24.28
N ARG A 4 -58.00 -40.82 -23.72
CA ARG A 4 -57.54 -40.24 -22.41
C ARG A 4 -58.28 -40.65 -21.12
N GLU A 5 -57.70 -40.66 -19.93
CA GLU A 5 -56.34 -40.56 -19.37
C GLU A 5 -56.53 -40.99 -17.90
N GLY A 6 -55.73 -41.94 -17.43
CA GLY A 6 -55.75 -42.40 -16.04
C GLY A 6 -54.37 -42.92 -15.70
N LEU A 7 -53.41 -42.01 -15.61
CA LEU A 7 -52.02 -42.32 -15.24
C LEU A 7 -51.71 -41.68 -13.89
N MET A 8 -51.49 -42.58 -12.93
CA MET A 8 -50.99 -42.40 -11.59
C MET A 8 -49.79 -41.43 -11.56
N SER A 9 -49.83 -40.46 -10.63
CA SER A 9 -48.64 -39.70 -10.24
C SER A 9 -47.67 -40.62 -9.49
N PRO A 10 -46.36 -40.63 -9.82
CA PRO A 10 -45.41 -41.46 -9.12
C PRO A 10 -45.11 -40.86 -7.74
N GLN A 11 -45.67 -41.46 -6.69
CA GLN A 11 -45.00 -41.51 -5.39
C GLN A 11 -43.68 -42.24 -5.62
N THR A 12 -42.63 -41.50 -5.93
CA THR A 12 -41.26 -42.01 -5.73
C THR A 12 -40.94 -41.80 -4.27
N GLU A 13 -41.29 -42.80 -3.45
CA GLU A 13 -40.50 -43.13 -2.28
C GLU A 13 -39.06 -43.27 -2.77
N THR A 14 -38.28 -42.20 -2.65
CA THR A 14 -36.84 -42.34 -2.58
C THR A 14 -36.61 -43.26 -1.39
N LYS A 15 -35.94 -44.39 -1.62
CA LYS A 15 -35.44 -45.27 -0.57
C LYS A 15 -34.47 -44.46 0.30
N ALA A 16 -34.99 -43.58 1.14
CA ALA A 16 -34.31 -43.14 2.34
C ALA A 16 -34.03 -44.45 3.08
N SER A 17 -32.74 -44.78 3.21
CA SER A 17 -32.29 -45.90 4.02
C SER A 17 -33.10 -45.94 5.31
N VAL A 18 -33.65 -47.11 5.65
CA VAL A 18 -34.32 -47.39 6.92
C VAL A 18 -33.53 -46.72 8.05
N GLY A 19 -34.01 -45.58 8.59
CA GLY A 19 -33.35 -44.85 9.68
C GLY A 19 -33.14 -43.33 9.52
N PHE A 20 -33.31 -42.71 8.35
CA PHE A 20 -33.21 -41.23 8.24
C PHE A 20 -34.48 -40.54 8.75
N LYS A 21 -34.33 -39.59 9.68
CA LYS A 21 -35.41 -38.72 10.17
C LYS A 21 -34.98 -37.26 10.07
N ALA A 22 -35.65 -36.50 9.22
CA ALA A 22 -35.42 -35.07 9.07
C ALA A 22 -35.84 -34.29 10.33
N GLY A 23 -35.18 -33.17 10.58
CA GLY A 23 -35.49 -32.25 11.68
C GLY A 23 -34.28 -31.85 12.52
N VAL A 24 -34.49 -30.82 13.34
CA VAL A 24 -33.50 -30.31 14.32
C VAL A 24 -33.46 -31.23 15.53
N LYS A 25 -32.26 -31.51 16.01
CA LYS A 25 -31.98 -32.27 17.23
C LYS A 25 -30.77 -31.67 17.92
N ASP A 26 -30.69 -31.83 19.24
CA ASP A 26 -29.52 -31.42 20.03
C ASP A 26 -28.23 -32.03 19.48
N TYR A 27 -27.16 -31.24 19.38
CA TYR A 27 -25.84 -31.71 18.91
C TYR A 27 -25.27 -32.79 19.84
N LYS A 28 -25.53 -32.70 21.15
CA LYS A 28 -25.02 -33.65 22.15
C LYS A 28 -25.43 -35.09 21.90
N LEU A 29 -26.51 -35.34 21.14
CA LEU A 29 -26.94 -36.70 20.80
C LEU A 29 -25.95 -37.45 19.88
N THR A 30 -25.09 -36.72 19.18
CA THR A 30 -24.15 -37.30 18.20
C THR A 30 -22.69 -36.93 18.50
N TYR A 31 -22.45 -35.70 18.96
CA TYR A 31 -21.13 -35.08 19.03
C TYR A 31 -20.59 -34.92 20.46
N TYR A 32 -21.40 -35.21 21.49
CA TYR A 32 -20.91 -35.39 22.87
C TYR A 32 -20.75 -36.89 23.13
N THR A 33 -19.50 -37.34 23.24
CA THR A 33 -19.15 -38.75 23.42
C THR A 33 -18.14 -38.87 24.56
N PRO A 34 -18.59 -38.72 25.83
CA PRO A 34 -17.71 -38.71 27.00
C PRO A 34 -16.92 -40.00 27.22
N GLU A 35 -17.37 -41.10 26.60
CA GLU A 35 -16.73 -42.41 26.60
C GLU A 35 -15.65 -42.57 25.51
N TYR A 36 -15.44 -41.59 24.64
CA TYR A 36 -14.48 -41.70 23.55
C TYR A 36 -13.03 -41.66 24.06
N GLU A 37 -12.28 -42.71 23.75
CA GLU A 37 -10.83 -42.75 23.94
C GLU A 37 -10.14 -42.07 22.75
N THR A 38 -9.37 -41.01 23.03
CA THR A 38 -8.63 -40.29 22.00
C THR A 38 -7.60 -41.18 21.34
N LYS A 39 -7.47 -41.08 20.01
CA LYS A 39 -6.40 -41.78 19.28
C LYS A 39 -5.14 -40.93 19.24
N ASP A 40 -3.99 -41.60 19.06
CA ASP A 40 -2.71 -40.92 18.87
C ASP A 40 -2.65 -40.05 17.61
N THR A 41 -3.49 -40.35 16.63
CA THR A 41 -3.62 -39.61 15.38
C THR A 41 -4.62 -38.45 15.45
N ASP A 42 -5.41 -38.34 16.52
CA ASP A 42 -6.40 -37.26 16.62
C ASP A 42 -5.72 -35.92 16.91
N ILE A 43 -6.17 -34.86 16.23
CA ILE A 43 -5.91 -33.49 16.69
C ILE A 43 -6.84 -33.23 17.88
N LEU A 44 -6.29 -32.75 19.00
CA LEU A 44 -7.08 -32.43 20.18
C LEU A 44 -7.13 -30.93 20.39
N ALA A 45 -8.28 -30.38 20.78
CA ALA A 45 -8.45 -28.98 21.10
C ALA A 45 -9.04 -28.79 22.49
N ALA A 46 -8.50 -27.82 23.24
CA ALA A 46 -9.06 -27.37 24.51
C ALA A 46 -9.71 -26.01 24.30
N PHE A 47 -11.04 -25.96 24.36
CA PHE A 47 -11.81 -24.73 24.23
C PHE A 47 -12.31 -24.24 25.59
N ARG A 48 -11.95 -23.03 25.98
CA ARG A 48 -12.68 -22.31 27.03
C ARG A 48 -13.99 -21.80 26.45
N VAL A 49 -15.09 -22.35 26.93
CA VAL A 49 -16.43 -22.05 26.46
C VAL A 49 -17.24 -21.34 27.54
N THR A 50 -17.91 -20.25 27.15
CA THR A 50 -18.90 -19.55 27.97
C THR A 50 -20.26 -19.67 27.28
N PRO A 51 -21.12 -20.62 27.67
CA PRO A 51 -22.45 -20.77 27.08
C PRO A 51 -23.35 -19.55 27.35
N GLN A 52 -24.39 -19.36 26.54
CA GLN A 52 -25.50 -18.48 26.89
C GLN A 52 -26.30 -19.05 28.08
N PRO A 53 -26.95 -18.21 28.91
CA PRO A 53 -27.85 -18.69 29.93
C PRO A 53 -28.91 -19.65 29.37
N GLY A 54 -29.05 -20.81 30.01
CA GLY A 54 -29.98 -21.86 29.58
C GLY A 54 -29.42 -22.85 28.54
N VAL A 55 -28.21 -22.64 28.01
CA VAL A 55 -27.52 -23.61 27.15
C VAL A 55 -26.67 -24.54 28.02
N PRO A 56 -26.93 -25.86 28.02
CA PRO A 56 -26.09 -26.82 28.76
C PRO A 56 -24.66 -26.84 28.26
N PRO A 57 -23.64 -27.03 29.13
CA PRO A 57 -22.25 -27.08 28.71
C PRO A 57 -21.96 -28.24 27.75
N GLU A 58 -22.64 -29.40 27.92
CA GLU A 58 -22.53 -30.54 27.02
C GLU A 58 -23.03 -30.22 25.61
N GLU A 59 -24.13 -29.47 25.52
CA GLU A 59 -24.66 -29.02 24.23
C GLU A 59 -23.75 -27.97 23.59
N ALA A 60 -23.20 -27.05 24.38
CA ALA A 60 -22.22 -26.08 23.90
C ALA A 60 -20.94 -26.75 23.37
N GLY A 61 -20.38 -27.70 24.11
CA GLY A 61 -19.22 -28.48 23.69
C GLY A 61 -19.49 -29.33 22.43
N ALA A 62 -20.66 -29.97 22.37
CA ALA A 62 -21.10 -30.74 21.20
C ALA A 62 -21.30 -29.85 19.97
N ALA A 63 -21.90 -28.67 20.11
CA ALA A 63 -22.10 -27.72 19.02
C ALA A 63 -20.75 -27.24 18.45
N VAL A 64 -19.78 -26.92 19.33
CA VAL A 64 -18.41 -26.59 18.89
C VAL A 64 -17.81 -27.77 18.12
N ALA A 65 -17.88 -29.00 18.66
CA ALA A 65 -17.32 -30.18 17.99
C ALA A 65 -17.98 -30.46 16.63
N ALA A 66 -19.29 -30.30 16.53
CA ALA A 66 -20.06 -30.54 15.31
C ALA A 66 -19.70 -29.55 14.20
N GLU A 67 -19.80 -28.25 14.48
CA GLU A 67 -19.71 -27.19 13.47
C GLU A 67 -18.26 -26.75 13.17
N SER A 68 -17.29 -27.43 13.80
CA SER A 68 -15.87 -27.43 13.42
C SER A 68 -15.43 -28.76 12.78
N SER A 69 -16.35 -29.65 12.44
CA SER A 69 -16.08 -30.92 11.74
C SER A 69 -17.07 -31.18 10.62
N THR A 70 -18.21 -31.83 10.90
CA THR A 70 -19.15 -32.35 9.90
C THR A 70 -20.61 -31.98 10.14
N GLY A 71 -20.93 -31.38 11.29
CA GLY A 71 -22.30 -31.11 11.69
C GLY A 71 -22.86 -29.83 11.09
N THR A 72 -24.20 -29.76 11.07
CA THR A 72 -24.97 -28.55 10.79
C THR A 72 -26.21 -28.51 11.69
N TRP A 73 -26.99 -27.43 11.64
CA TRP A 73 -28.12 -27.14 12.54
C TRP A 73 -29.33 -28.11 12.42
N THR A 74 -29.41 -28.92 11.37
CA THR A 74 -30.52 -29.89 11.16
C THR A 74 -29.98 -31.20 10.60
N THR A 75 -30.70 -32.30 10.82
CA THR A 75 -30.29 -33.62 10.33
C THR A 75 -30.35 -33.68 8.80
N VAL A 76 -29.25 -34.08 8.16
CA VAL A 76 -29.16 -34.23 6.70
C VAL A 76 -28.99 -35.70 6.31
N TRP A 77 -29.69 -36.12 5.25
CA TRP A 77 -29.68 -37.53 4.83
C TRP A 77 -28.32 -37.96 4.26
N THR A 78 -27.54 -36.99 3.78
CA THR A 78 -26.21 -37.20 3.20
C THR A 78 -25.20 -37.73 4.20
N ASP A 79 -25.45 -37.61 5.52
CA ASP A 79 -24.64 -38.29 6.54
C ASP A 79 -24.60 -39.80 6.31
N GLY A 80 -25.70 -40.39 5.79
CA GLY A 80 -25.80 -41.82 5.48
C GLY A 80 -25.02 -42.25 4.22
N LEU A 81 -24.46 -41.30 3.46
CA LEU A 81 -23.57 -41.59 2.33
C LEU A 81 -22.11 -41.74 2.76
N THR A 82 -21.79 -41.34 3.99
CA THR A 82 -20.44 -41.41 4.56
C THR A 82 -20.47 -42.15 5.90
N SER A 83 -19.29 -42.39 6.48
CA SER A 83 -19.19 -42.91 7.85
C SER A 83 -19.04 -41.73 8.81
N LEU A 84 -20.16 -41.19 9.29
CA LEU A 84 -20.15 -40.10 10.26
C LEU A 84 -19.32 -40.45 11.51
N ASP A 85 -19.38 -41.71 11.95
CA ASP A 85 -18.57 -42.18 13.07
C ASP A 85 -17.06 -42.13 12.81
N ARG A 86 -16.60 -42.13 11.56
CA ARG A 86 -15.19 -41.89 11.24
C ARG A 86 -14.82 -40.42 11.31
N TYR A 87 -15.67 -39.54 10.76
CA TYR A 87 -15.31 -38.14 10.46
C TYR A 87 -15.77 -37.12 11.49
N LYS A 88 -16.76 -37.45 12.34
CA LYS A 88 -17.26 -36.48 13.33
C LYS A 88 -16.17 -36.07 14.32
N GLY A 89 -16.08 -34.76 14.56
CA GLY A 89 -15.42 -34.24 15.76
C GLY A 89 -16.17 -34.71 17.00
N ARG A 90 -15.46 -34.89 18.12
CA ARG A 90 -16.05 -35.47 19.33
C ARG A 90 -15.69 -34.64 20.55
N CYS A 91 -16.68 -34.02 21.18
CA CYS A 91 -16.50 -33.46 22.52
C CYS A 91 -16.48 -34.64 23.51
N TYR A 92 -15.29 -35.00 23.99
CA TYR A 92 -15.07 -36.20 24.80
C TYR A 92 -14.89 -35.89 26.29
N HIS A 93 -14.65 -34.63 26.66
CA HIS A 93 -14.55 -34.23 28.05
C HIS A 93 -14.92 -32.76 28.25
N ILE A 94 -15.53 -32.44 29.38
CA ILE A 94 -15.87 -31.08 29.79
C ILE A 94 -15.57 -30.95 31.29
N GLU A 95 -14.84 -29.90 31.66
CA GLU A 95 -14.56 -29.57 33.06
C GLU A 95 -14.89 -28.10 33.35
N PRO A 96 -15.43 -27.76 34.54
CA PRO A 96 -15.63 -26.36 34.93
C PRO A 96 -14.29 -25.66 35.13
N VAL A 97 -14.25 -24.35 34.85
CA VAL A 97 -13.07 -23.52 35.09
C VAL A 97 -13.06 -23.05 36.54
N ALA A 98 -11.98 -23.36 37.29
CA ALA A 98 -11.83 -22.91 38.66
C ALA A 98 -11.87 -21.37 38.77
N GLY A 99 -12.71 -20.86 39.68
CA GLY A 99 -12.91 -19.43 39.92
C GLY A 99 -13.93 -18.75 38.99
N GLU A 100 -14.52 -19.47 38.03
CA GLU A 100 -15.51 -18.94 37.08
C GLU A 100 -16.81 -19.76 37.15
N GLU A 101 -17.95 -19.11 37.37
CA GLU A 101 -19.23 -19.83 37.58
C GLU A 101 -19.87 -20.36 36.29
N SER A 102 -19.56 -19.77 35.13
CA SER A 102 -20.22 -20.06 33.85
C SER A 102 -19.25 -20.39 32.70
N GLN A 103 -18.00 -20.72 33.04
CA GLN A 103 -16.99 -21.11 32.06
C GLN A 103 -16.57 -22.58 32.24
N PHE A 104 -16.33 -23.23 31.11
CA PHE A 104 -15.89 -24.62 31.06
C PHE A 104 -14.73 -24.76 30.09
N ILE A 105 -13.90 -25.79 30.25
CA ILE A 105 -13.00 -26.27 29.21
C ILE A 105 -13.67 -27.48 28.55
N ALA A 106 -14.02 -27.34 27.28
CA ALA A 106 -14.51 -28.43 26.43
C ALA A 106 -13.35 -28.98 25.60
N TYR A 107 -13.10 -30.28 25.74
CA TYR A 107 -12.06 -30.99 24.99
C TYR A 107 -12.69 -31.69 23.77
N VAL A 108 -12.15 -31.38 22.59
CA VAL A 108 -12.65 -31.91 21.32
C VAL A 108 -11.55 -32.70 20.61
N ALA A 109 -11.87 -33.89 20.13
CA ALA A 109 -10.99 -34.72 19.31
C ALA A 109 -11.46 -34.69 17.85
N TYR A 110 -10.52 -34.44 16.93
CA TYR A 110 -10.75 -34.38 15.49
C TYR A 110 -9.96 -35.49 14.80
N PRO A 111 -10.62 -36.34 14.00
CA PRO A 111 -9.93 -37.34 13.18
C PRO A 111 -8.92 -36.69 12.23
N LEU A 112 -7.75 -37.32 12.07
CA LEU A 112 -6.67 -36.84 11.19
C LEU A 112 -7.14 -36.53 9.76
N ASP A 113 -8.00 -37.41 9.21
CA ASP A 113 -8.48 -37.35 7.82
C ASP A 113 -9.30 -36.09 7.48
N LEU A 114 -9.65 -35.26 8.47
CA LEU A 114 -10.33 -33.99 8.23
C LEU A 114 -9.40 -32.89 7.71
N PHE A 115 -8.09 -33.06 7.86
CA PHE A 115 -7.12 -31.99 7.69
C PHE A 115 -6.24 -32.20 6.46
N GLU A 116 -6.15 -31.17 5.64
CA GLU A 116 -5.22 -31.11 4.52
C GLU A 116 -3.77 -31.09 5.04
N GLU A 117 -2.95 -31.98 4.50
CA GLU A 117 -1.54 -32.13 4.84
C GLU A 117 -0.74 -30.84 4.53
N GLY A 118 0.11 -30.42 5.47
CA GLY A 118 0.96 -29.22 5.29
C GLY A 118 0.20 -27.88 5.32
N SER A 119 -1.09 -27.86 5.66
CA SER A 119 -1.95 -26.66 5.59
C SER A 119 -2.46 -26.19 6.96
N VAL A 120 -1.73 -25.28 7.59
CA VAL A 120 -2.21 -24.58 8.81
C VAL A 120 -3.52 -23.84 8.53
N THR A 121 -3.65 -23.27 7.32
CA THR A 121 -4.86 -22.58 6.87
C THR A 121 -6.08 -23.50 6.94
N ASN A 122 -5.99 -24.74 6.43
CA ASN A 122 -7.09 -25.70 6.50
C ASN A 122 -7.40 -26.11 7.95
N MET A 123 -6.38 -26.40 8.76
CA MET A 123 -6.55 -26.72 10.18
C MET A 123 -7.33 -25.63 10.94
N PHE A 124 -6.97 -24.36 10.76
CA PHE A 124 -7.70 -23.25 11.39
C PHE A 124 -9.07 -23.01 10.75
N THR A 125 -9.23 -23.23 9.45
CA THR A 125 -10.55 -23.13 8.79
C THR A 125 -11.56 -24.06 9.45
N SER A 126 -11.17 -25.29 9.80
CA SER A 126 -12.05 -26.21 10.52
C SER A 126 -12.23 -25.80 11.99
N ILE A 127 -11.13 -25.70 12.75
CA ILE A 127 -11.18 -25.60 14.23
C ILE A 127 -11.72 -24.24 14.70
N VAL A 128 -11.40 -23.14 13.99
CA VAL A 128 -11.75 -21.78 14.43
C VAL A 128 -12.56 -21.00 13.39
N GLY A 129 -13.01 -21.62 12.30
CA GLY A 129 -13.67 -20.94 11.19
C GLY A 129 -15.00 -20.27 11.58
N ASN A 130 -15.96 -21.06 12.08
CA ASN A 130 -17.33 -20.56 12.33
C ASN A 130 -17.72 -20.54 13.82
N VAL A 131 -17.16 -21.44 14.63
CA VAL A 131 -17.64 -21.73 16.00
C VAL A 131 -17.56 -20.54 16.96
N PHE A 132 -16.69 -19.57 16.71
CA PHE A 132 -16.56 -18.34 17.51
C PHE A 132 -17.75 -17.38 17.33
N GLY A 133 -18.51 -17.51 16.24
CA GLY A 133 -19.70 -16.70 15.95
C GLY A 133 -21.03 -17.35 16.38
N PHE A 134 -20.99 -18.48 17.09
CA PHE A 134 -22.20 -19.21 17.48
C PHE A 134 -23.05 -18.45 18.49
N LYS A 135 -24.32 -18.18 18.14
CA LYS A 135 -25.25 -17.42 19.01
C LYS A 135 -25.50 -18.07 20.38
N ALA A 136 -25.40 -19.40 20.45
CA ALA A 136 -25.56 -20.15 21.69
C ALA A 136 -24.39 -19.96 22.68
N LEU A 137 -23.30 -19.32 22.24
CA LEU A 137 -22.12 -19.02 23.04
C LEU A 137 -22.02 -17.51 23.28
N ARG A 138 -21.65 -17.11 24.49
CA ARG A 138 -21.28 -15.73 24.81
C ARG A 138 -19.84 -15.43 24.47
N ALA A 139 -18.97 -16.41 24.69
CA ALA A 139 -17.55 -16.32 24.38
C ALA A 139 -16.97 -17.73 24.17
N LEU A 140 -15.94 -17.81 23.34
CA LEU A 140 -15.19 -19.02 23.06
C LEU A 140 -13.72 -18.63 22.92
N ARG A 141 -12.81 -19.36 23.56
CA ARG A 141 -11.38 -19.21 23.37
C ARG A 141 -10.73 -20.56 23.13
N LEU A 142 -9.92 -20.68 22.08
CA LEU A 142 -9.07 -21.84 21.87
C LEU A 142 -7.80 -21.68 22.71
N GLU A 143 -7.65 -22.52 23.74
CA GLU A 143 -6.55 -22.44 24.70
C GLU A 143 -5.32 -23.22 24.23
N ASP A 144 -5.50 -24.42 23.68
CA ASP A 144 -4.39 -25.26 23.24
C ASP A 144 -4.82 -26.29 22.18
N LEU A 145 -3.84 -26.78 21.42
CA LEU A 145 -3.98 -27.87 20.45
C LEU A 145 -2.94 -28.96 20.70
N ARG A 146 -3.34 -30.23 20.73
CA ARG A 146 -2.41 -31.35 20.50
C ARG A 146 -2.31 -31.60 19.01
N ILE A 147 -1.11 -31.43 18.47
CA ILE A 147 -0.82 -31.79 17.08
C ILE A 147 -0.20 -33.19 17.06
N PRO A 148 -0.84 -34.20 16.44
CA PRO A 148 -0.32 -35.56 16.43
C PRO A 148 0.92 -35.64 15.52
N PRO A 149 1.87 -36.54 15.83
CA PRO A 149 3.07 -36.75 14.99
C PRO A 149 2.74 -37.00 13.52
N ALA A 150 1.68 -37.77 13.24
CA ALA A 150 1.25 -38.05 11.87
C ALA A 150 0.93 -36.78 11.07
N TYR A 151 0.37 -35.74 11.71
CA TYR A 151 0.07 -34.47 11.04
C TYR A 151 1.30 -33.55 10.99
N SER A 152 2.06 -33.43 12.08
CA SER A 152 3.25 -32.56 12.13
C SER A 152 4.30 -32.96 11.09
N LYS A 153 4.46 -34.26 10.82
CA LYS A 153 5.37 -34.77 9.77
C LYS A 153 4.98 -34.39 8.34
N THR A 154 3.78 -33.87 8.11
CA THR A 154 3.38 -33.33 6.79
C THR A 154 3.88 -31.91 6.54
N PHE A 155 4.42 -31.25 7.58
CA PHE A 155 4.94 -29.89 7.50
C PHE A 155 6.47 -29.87 7.41
N GLN A 156 7.00 -28.85 6.73
CA GLN A 156 8.43 -28.58 6.73
C GLN A 156 8.94 -28.12 8.10
N GLY A 157 8.15 -27.29 8.79
CA GLY A 157 8.58 -26.54 9.98
C GLY A 157 9.58 -25.42 9.67
N PRO A 158 10.33 -24.95 10.69
CA PRO A 158 11.26 -23.83 10.56
C PRO A 158 12.29 -24.07 9.45
N PRO A 159 12.58 -23.08 8.57
CA PRO A 159 13.55 -23.24 7.49
C PRO A 159 14.94 -23.71 7.93
N HIS A 160 15.37 -23.47 9.15
CA HIS A 160 16.68 -23.89 9.66
C HIS A 160 16.57 -24.38 11.11
N GLY A 161 15.83 -23.63 11.93
CA GLY A 161 15.74 -23.85 13.37
C GLY A 161 17.00 -23.44 14.13
N ILE A 162 16.90 -23.52 15.47
CA ILE A 162 17.86 -22.96 16.42
C ILE A 162 19.31 -23.41 16.15
N GLN A 163 19.53 -24.72 16.00
CA GLN A 163 20.87 -25.29 15.88
C GLN A 163 21.56 -24.82 14.60
N VAL A 164 20.90 -24.97 13.46
CA VAL A 164 21.46 -24.58 12.16
C VAL A 164 21.66 -23.07 12.06
N GLU A 165 20.79 -22.27 12.68
CA GLU A 165 21.00 -20.83 12.76
C GLU A 165 22.29 -20.49 13.51
N ARG A 166 22.50 -21.07 14.70
CA ARG A 166 23.73 -20.84 15.47
C ARG A 166 24.97 -21.25 14.69
N ASP A 167 24.90 -22.39 13.99
CA ASP A 167 25.98 -22.89 13.15
C ASP A 167 26.29 -21.92 12.00
N LYS A 168 25.26 -21.41 11.32
CA LYS A 168 25.40 -20.42 10.24
C LYS A 168 26.03 -19.11 10.70
N LEU A 169 25.69 -18.67 11.91
CA LEU A 169 26.16 -17.40 12.46
C LEU A 169 27.48 -17.54 13.23
N ASN A 170 27.88 -18.77 13.55
CA ASN A 170 28.99 -19.10 14.43
C ASN A 170 28.88 -18.40 15.80
N LYS A 171 27.71 -18.49 16.45
CA LYS A 171 27.39 -17.80 17.72
C LYS A 171 26.73 -18.75 18.72
N TYR A 172 27.43 -19.04 19.82
CA TYR A 172 27.01 -20.02 20.84
C TYR A 172 27.16 -19.47 22.26
N GLY A 173 26.51 -20.15 23.22
CA GLY A 173 26.72 -19.92 24.66
C GLY A 173 26.11 -18.63 25.23
N ARG A 174 25.31 -17.91 24.44
CA ARG A 174 24.56 -16.73 24.88
C ARG A 174 23.32 -16.49 24.01
N PRO A 175 22.34 -15.71 24.51
CA PRO A 175 21.33 -15.06 23.68
C PRO A 175 21.94 -14.26 22.53
N LEU A 176 21.23 -14.24 21.40
CA LEU A 176 21.54 -13.33 20.30
C LEU A 176 20.99 -11.93 20.63
N LEU A 177 21.66 -10.89 20.16
CA LEU A 177 21.25 -9.50 20.40
C LEU A 177 20.75 -8.85 19.12
N GLY A 178 19.56 -8.26 19.20
CA GLY A 178 18.92 -7.57 18.08
C GLY A 178 18.49 -6.14 18.41
N CYS A 179 18.10 -5.39 17.38
CA CYS A 179 17.54 -4.05 17.55
C CYS A 179 16.63 -3.65 16.38
N THR A 180 15.40 -3.22 16.69
CA THR A 180 14.51 -2.59 15.70
C THR A 180 14.91 -1.14 15.49
N ILE A 181 15.19 -0.74 14.24
CA ILE A 181 15.56 0.64 13.90
C ILE A 181 14.40 1.60 14.19
N LYS A 182 14.74 2.83 14.62
CA LYS A 182 13.81 3.89 15.01
C LYS A 182 14.19 5.25 14.38
N PRO A 183 13.23 6.19 14.19
CA PRO A 183 11.78 6.05 14.41
C PRO A 183 11.16 4.95 13.54
N LYS A 184 9.98 4.45 13.92
CA LYS A 184 9.35 3.31 13.21
C LYS A 184 9.26 3.57 11.69
N LEU A 185 8.78 4.76 11.32
CA LEU A 185 8.64 5.22 9.93
C LEU A 185 9.28 6.61 9.76
N GLY A 186 9.61 6.97 8.52
CA GLY A 186 10.05 8.32 8.14
C GLY A 186 11.55 8.48 7.88
N LEU A 187 12.39 7.50 8.21
CA LEU A 187 13.79 7.51 7.80
C LEU A 187 13.93 7.24 6.30
N SER A 188 14.87 7.92 5.64
CA SER A 188 15.31 7.57 4.29
C SER A 188 16.19 6.32 4.30
N ALA A 189 16.27 5.63 3.16
CA ALA A 189 17.05 4.39 3.03
C ALA A 189 18.51 4.52 3.47
N LYS A 190 19.17 5.62 3.09
CA LYS A 190 20.56 5.90 3.47
C LYS A 190 20.75 6.09 4.98
N ASN A 191 19.84 6.83 5.62
CA ASN A 191 19.87 7.01 7.07
C ASN A 191 19.51 5.72 7.81
N TYR A 192 18.65 4.88 7.22
CA TYR A 192 18.36 3.55 7.71
C TYR A 192 19.63 2.68 7.74
N GLY A 193 20.36 2.61 6.62
CA GLY A 193 21.64 1.92 6.53
C GLY A 193 22.68 2.45 7.53
N ARG A 194 22.76 3.79 7.74
CA ARG A 194 23.62 4.36 8.79
C ARG A 194 23.26 3.83 10.18
N ALA A 195 21.98 3.86 10.55
CA ALA A 195 21.55 3.39 11.85
C ALA A 195 21.86 1.91 12.05
N VAL A 196 21.65 1.08 11.01
CA VAL A 196 22.02 -0.34 10.97
C VAL A 196 23.51 -0.54 11.21
N TYR A 197 24.37 0.17 10.46
CA TYR A 197 25.83 0.06 10.61
C TYR A 197 26.29 0.39 12.03
N GLU A 198 25.84 1.52 12.59
CA GLU A 198 26.25 1.95 13.93
C GLU A 198 25.83 0.95 15.03
N CYS A 199 24.64 0.37 14.90
CA CYS A 199 24.15 -0.65 15.84
C CYS A 199 24.97 -1.95 15.75
N LEU A 200 25.24 -2.44 14.53
CA LEU A 200 25.92 -3.71 14.32
C LEU A 200 27.41 -3.64 14.70
N ARG A 201 28.10 -2.54 14.35
CA ARG A 201 29.51 -2.35 14.71
C ARG A 201 29.71 -2.23 16.22
N GLY A 202 28.69 -1.77 16.95
CA GLY A 202 28.72 -1.63 18.41
C GLY A 202 28.53 -2.95 19.17
N GLY A 203 28.32 -4.08 18.47
CA GLY A 203 28.33 -5.41 19.10
C GLY A 203 27.02 -6.18 19.05
N LEU A 204 25.94 -5.60 18.49
CA LEU A 204 24.72 -6.36 18.19
C LEU A 204 24.97 -7.41 17.10
N ASP A 205 24.30 -8.55 17.19
CA ASP A 205 24.33 -9.59 16.16
C ASP A 205 23.43 -9.19 14.98
N PHE A 206 22.29 -8.58 15.33
CA PHE A 206 21.24 -8.23 14.41
C PHE A 206 20.70 -6.81 14.58
N THR A 207 20.19 -6.28 13.48
CA THR A 207 19.16 -5.22 13.49
C THR A 207 17.98 -5.69 12.66
N LYS A 208 16.86 -4.95 12.68
CA LYS A 208 15.70 -5.30 11.87
C LYS A 208 14.92 -4.10 11.36
N ASP A 209 14.29 -4.31 10.21
CA ASP A 209 13.16 -3.51 9.79
C ASP A 209 12.09 -3.48 10.88
N ASP A 210 11.38 -2.37 11.03
CA ASP A 210 10.18 -2.33 11.86
C ASP A 210 9.03 -3.05 11.12
N GLU A 211 8.04 -3.60 11.84
CA GLU A 211 6.99 -4.43 11.21
C GLU A 211 6.20 -3.68 10.14
N ASN A 212 6.05 -2.36 10.29
CA ASN A 212 5.34 -1.52 9.33
C ASN A 212 6.27 -0.85 8.30
N VAL A 213 7.57 -1.15 8.28
CA VAL A 213 8.50 -0.72 7.23
C VAL A 213 8.46 -1.73 6.09
N ASN A 214 7.82 -1.38 4.98
CA ASN A 214 7.67 -2.24 3.81
C ASN A 214 8.24 -1.51 2.58
N SER A 215 7.40 -0.76 1.85
CA SER A 215 7.81 0.10 0.73
C SER A 215 6.94 1.36 0.68
N GLN A 216 7.42 2.44 1.27
CA GLN A 216 6.68 3.70 1.41
C GLN A 216 7.29 4.82 0.56
N PRO A 217 6.56 5.94 0.33
CA PRO A 217 7.10 7.07 -0.44
C PRO A 217 8.43 7.62 0.10
N PHE A 218 8.62 7.66 1.42
CA PHE A 218 9.85 8.16 2.05
C PHE A 218 11.05 7.20 1.97
N MET A 219 10.79 5.91 1.69
CA MET A 219 11.81 4.86 1.62
C MET A 219 11.27 3.64 0.86
N ARG A 220 11.68 3.50 -0.39
CA ARG A 220 11.37 2.30 -1.19
C ARG A 220 12.22 1.13 -0.72
N TRP A 221 11.64 -0.07 -0.78
CA TRP A 221 12.24 -1.28 -0.21
C TRP A 221 13.60 -1.61 -0.84
N ARG A 222 13.74 -1.45 -2.16
CA ARG A 222 14.97 -1.82 -2.87
C ARG A 222 16.16 -0.96 -2.42
N ASP A 223 15.96 0.33 -2.27
CA ASP A 223 17.01 1.25 -1.80
C ASP A 223 17.43 0.91 -0.37
N ARG A 224 16.46 0.59 0.49
CA ARG A 224 16.73 0.17 1.88
C ARG A 224 17.57 -1.11 1.90
N PHE A 225 17.21 -2.11 1.10
CA PHE A 225 17.93 -3.38 1.04
C PHE A 225 19.40 -3.18 0.65
N LEU A 226 19.66 -2.32 -0.34
CA LEU A 226 21.02 -1.99 -0.77
C LEU A 226 21.85 -1.33 0.33
N PHE A 227 21.34 -0.25 0.95
CA PHE A 227 22.09 0.45 2.01
C PHE A 227 22.25 -0.38 3.29
N CYS A 228 21.29 -1.26 3.61
CA CYS A 228 21.42 -2.16 4.75
C CYS A 228 22.42 -3.29 4.48
N ALA A 229 22.47 -3.82 3.26
CA ALA A 229 23.49 -4.81 2.88
C ALA A 229 24.89 -4.19 2.95
N GLU A 230 25.09 -2.97 2.44
CA GLU A 230 26.36 -2.23 2.58
C GLU A 230 26.75 -2.08 4.06
N ALA A 231 25.82 -1.62 4.90
CA ALA A 231 26.02 -1.41 6.33
C ALA A 231 26.37 -2.72 7.08
N LEU A 232 25.69 -3.81 6.74
CA LEU A 232 25.91 -5.14 7.28
C LEU A 232 27.33 -5.60 6.99
N TYR A 233 27.75 -5.60 5.72
CA TYR A 233 29.08 -6.09 5.33
C TYR A 233 30.20 -5.19 5.86
N LYS A 234 29.96 -3.88 5.97
CA LYS A 234 30.89 -2.96 6.62
C LYS A 234 31.11 -3.30 8.09
N ALA A 235 30.03 -3.49 8.87
CA ALA A 235 30.13 -3.85 10.28
C ALA A 235 30.74 -5.25 10.49
N GLN A 236 30.40 -6.21 9.63
CA GLN A 236 30.99 -7.56 9.65
C GLN A 236 32.49 -7.53 9.39
N THR A 237 32.95 -6.73 8.41
CA THR A 237 34.38 -6.56 8.12
C THR A 237 35.12 -5.90 9.29
N GLU A 238 34.50 -4.92 9.94
CA GLU A 238 35.11 -4.20 11.07
C GLU A 238 35.21 -5.06 12.33
N THR A 239 34.22 -5.90 12.61
CA THR A 239 34.12 -6.67 13.86
C THR A 239 34.64 -8.10 13.75
N GLY A 240 34.71 -8.66 12.53
CA GLY A 240 35.04 -10.07 12.29
C GLY A 240 33.92 -11.05 12.64
N GLU A 241 32.77 -10.58 13.15
CA GLU A 241 31.61 -11.42 13.45
C GLU A 241 30.60 -11.39 12.29
N ILE A 242 29.93 -12.51 12.02
CA ILE A 242 28.78 -12.54 11.10
C ILE A 242 27.67 -11.63 11.64
N LYS A 243 27.15 -10.75 10.78
CA LYS A 243 26.08 -9.79 11.10
C LYS A 243 24.85 -10.02 10.23
N GLY A 244 23.68 -9.63 10.73
CA GLY A 244 22.44 -9.66 9.95
C GLY A 244 21.58 -8.42 10.13
N HIS A 245 20.76 -8.15 9.13
CA HIS A 245 19.66 -7.21 9.22
C HIS A 245 18.40 -7.86 8.67
N TYR A 246 17.33 -7.92 9.46
CA TYR A 246 16.11 -8.60 9.03
C TYR A 246 15.37 -7.71 8.02
N LEU A 247 15.61 -7.95 6.74
CA LEU A 247 14.98 -7.22 5.65
C LEU A 247 13.52 -7.67 5.48
N ASN A 248 12.56 -6.73 5.58
CA ASN A 248 11.14 -7.06 5.61
C ASN A 248 10.57 -7.38 4.21
N ALA A 249 10.17 -8.63 4.02
CA ALA A 249 9.58 -9.15 2.80
C ALA A 249 8.05 -8.95 2.73
N THR A 250 7.38 -8.59 3.83
CA THR A 250 5.91 -8.39 3.87
C THR A 250 5.45 -7.40 2.79
N ALA A 251 4.49 -7.81 1.96
CA ALA A 251 4.00 -7.04 0.82
C ALA A 251 2.50 -7.23 0.61
N GLY A 252 1.90 -6.43 -0.28
CA GLY A 252 0.47 -6.51 -0.58
C GLY A 252 0.05 -7.72 -1.43
N THR A 253 1.00 -8.40 -2.07
CA THR A 253 0.76 -9.65 -2.81
C THR A 253 1.93 -10.61 -2.63
N CYS A 254 1.69 -11.91 -2.87
CA CYS A 254 2.75 -12.93 -2.80
C CYS A 254 3.86 -12.66 -3.82
N GLU A 255 3.55 -12.18 -5.03
CA GLU A 255 4.55 -11.90 -6.05
C GLU A 255 5.53 -10.81 -5.60
N GLU A 256 5.02 -9.73 -4.99
CA GLU A 256 5.88 -8.68 -4.44
C GLU A 256 6.67 -9.15 -3.21
N MET A 257 6.08 -10.00 -2.36
CA MET A 257 6.79 -10.63 -1.25
C MET A 257 7.97 -11.46 -1.76
N MET A 258 7.73 -12.30 -2.78
CA MET A 258 8.75 -13.15 -3.39
C MET A 258 9.83 -12.33 -4.08
N LYS A 259 9.49 -11.25 -4.81
CA LYS A 259 10.49 -10.35 -5.42
C LYS A 259 11.45 -9.77 -4.39
N ARG A 260 10.97 -9.43 -3.19
CA ARG A 260 11.81 -8.92 -2.10
C ARG A 260 12.72 -10.01 -1.54
N ALA A 261 12.17 -11.19 -1.26
CA ALA A 261 12.95 -12.33 -0.76
C ALA A 261 14.05 -12.74 -1.75
N VAL A 262 13.73 -12.78 -3.05
CA VAL A 262 14.71 -13.03 -4.13
C VAL A 262 15.81 -11.99 -4.14
N PHE A 263 15.47 -10.70 -4.04
CA PHE A 263 16.49 -9.66 -4.03
C PHE A 263 17.35 -9.69 -2.76
N ALA A 264 16.80 -10.02 -1.59
CA ALA A 264 17.58 -10.23 -0.37
C ALA A 264 18.59 -11.38 -0.55
N ARG A 265 18.14 -12.49 -1.16
CA ARG A 265 19.00 -13.62 -1.52
C ARG A 265 20.11 -13.21 -2.48
N GLU A 266 19.81 -12.41 -3.51
CA GLU A 266 20.81 -11.90 -4.47
C GLU A 266 21.88 -11.03 -3.79
N LEU A 267 21.53 -10.28 -2.74
CA LEU A 267 22.47 -9.49 -1.95
C LEU A 267 23.33 -10.34 -0.99
N GLY A 268 23.03 -11.63 -0.84
CA GLY A 268 23.76 -12.56 0.03
C GLY A 268 23.53 -12.34 1.53
N VAL A 269 22.47 -11.61 1.91
CA VAL A 269 22.18 -11.37 3.34
C VAL A 269 21.71 -12.66 4.03
N PRO A 270 21.97 -12.85 5.34
CA PRO A 270 21.68 -14.13 5.99
C PRO A 270 20.21 -14.31 6.40
N ILE A 271 19.43 -13.24 6.48
CA ILE A 271 18.11 -13.25 7.13
C ILE A 271 17.14 -12.23 6.54
N VAL A 272 15.87 -12.63 6.43
CA VAL A 272 14.72 -11.76 6.11
C VAL A 272 13.67 -11.82 7.22
N MET A 273 12.68 -10.93 7.19
CA MET A 273 11.51 -11.03 8.08
C MET A 273 10.17 -10.97 7.37
N HIS A 274 9.14 -11.51 8.04
CA HIS A 274 7.76 -11.52 7.59
C HIS A 274 6.77 -11.32 8.75
N ASP A 275 5.67 -10.61 8.47
CA ASP A 275 4.58 -10.37 9.40
C ASP A 275 3.46 -11.40 9.18
N TYR A 276 3.62 -12.60 9.73
CA TYR A 276 2.89 -13.80 9.27
C TYR A 276 1.37 -13.74 9.41
N LEU A 277 0.81 -13.07 10.42
CA LEU A 277 -0.66 -12.96 10.58
C LEU A 277 -1.24 -11.96 9.60
N THR A 278 -0.60 -10.80 9.45
CA THR A 278 -1.06 -9.75 8.54
C THR A 278 -0.79 -10.08 7.07
N GLY A 279 0.24 -10.87 6.78
CA GLY A 279 0.48 -11.46 5.46
C GLY A 279 -0.34 -12.73 5.21
N GLY A 280 -0.70 -13.46 6.27
CA GLY A 280 -1.46 -14.71 6.23
C GLY A 280 -0.59 -15.97 6.22
N PHE A 281 -1.11 -17.07 6.79
CA PHE A 281 -0.41 -18.36 6.89
C PHE A 281 -0.03 -18.93 5.52
N THR A 282 -0.86 -18.79 4.49
CA THR A 282 -0.53 -19.28 3.14
C THR A 282 0.71 -18.58 2.56
N ALA A 283 0.79 -17.25 2.70
CA ALA A 283 1.96 -16.50 2.28
C ALA A 283 3.19 -16.87 3.13
N ASN A 284 3.01 -17.04 4.44
CA ASN A 284 4.09 -17.42 5.35
C ASN A 284 4.68 -18.80 5.00
N THR A 285 3.85 -19.83 4.83
CA THR A 285 4.31 -21.18 4.47
C THR A 285 5.03 -21.16 3.12
N THR A 286 4.52 -20.39 2.15
CA THR A 286 5.19 -20.19 0.84
C THR A 286 6.59 -19.59 1.01
N LEU A 287 6.71 -18.54 1.85
CA LEU A 287 8.00 -17.91 2.12
C LEU A 287 8.94 -18.83 2.91
N ALA A 288 8.42 -19.63 3.85
CA ALA A 288 9.21 -20.59 4.63
C ALA A 288 9.83 -21.68 3.75
N HIS A 289 9.08 -22.21 2.77
CA HIS A 289 9.62 -23.13 1.77
C HIS A 289 10.72 -22.45 0.93
N TYR A 290 10.46 -21.23 0.45
CA TYR A 290 11.47 -20.47 -0.29
C TYR A 290 12.76 -20.23 0.51
N CYS A 291 12.63 -19.85 1.78
CA CYS A 291 13.75 -19.60 2.68
C CYS A 291 14.61 -20.86 2.90
N ARG A 292 13.97 -22.02 3.06
CA ARG A 292 14.65 -23.33 3.14
C ARG A 292 15.47 -23.59 1.86
N ASP A 293 14.83 -23.46 0.70
CA ASP A 293 15.45 -23.76 -0.59
C ASP A 293 16.58 -22.79 -0.97
N ASN A 294 16.59 -21.60 -0.37
CA ASN A 294 17.54 -20.53 -0.69
C ASN A 294 18.51 -20.20 0.45
N GLY A 295 18.48 -20.94 1.56
CA GLY A 295 19.41 -20.78 2.67
C GLY A 295 19.24 -19.49 3.49
N LEU A 296 18.08 -18.82 3.40
CA LEU A 296 17.76 -17.60 4.15
C LEU A 296 17.11 -17.92 5.49
N LEU A 297 17.61 -17.36 6.59
CA LEU A 297 16.89 -17.38 7.86
C LEU A 297 15.59 -16.57 7.75
N LEU A 298 14.55 -17.01 8.44
CA LEU A 298 13.23 -16.38 8.41
C LEU A 298 12.78 -15.92 9.80
N HIS A 299 12.87 -14.61 10.04
CA HIS A 299 12.35 -14.00 11.26
C HIS A 299 10.84 -13.71 11.16
N ILE A 300 10.06 -14.15 12.14
CA ILE A 300 8.62 -13.89 12.17
C ILE A 300 8.28 -12.83 13.21
N HIS A 301 7.67 -11.76 12.73
CA HIS A 301 7.06 -10.77 13.60
C HIS A 301 5.55 -11.03 13.71
N ARG A 302 5.02 -10.95 14.94
CA ARG A 302 3.63 -11.32 15.26
C ARG A 302 2.64 -10.16 15.20
N ALA A 303 2.80 -9.24 14.26
CA ALA A 303 1.88 -8.10 14.13
C ALA A 303 0.43 -8.60 14.11
N MET A 304 -0.49 -7.88 14.78
CA MET A 304 -1.92 -8.23 14.95
C MET A 304 -2.24 -9.33 15.99
N HIS A 305 -1.27 -10.08 16.55
CA HIS A 305 -1.56 -11.20 17.46
C HIS A 305 -2.47 -10.83 18.66
N ALA A 306 -2.22 -9.69 19.30
CA ALA A 306 -2.97 -9.23 20.48
C ALA A 306 -4.43 -8.85 20.21
N VAL A 307 -4.86 -8.76 18.94
CA VAL A 307 -6.28 -8.67 18.59
C VAL A 307 -6.99 -9.99 18.89
N ILE A 308 -6.26 -11.10 18.82
CA ILE A 308 -6.77 -12.47 18.91
C ILE A 308 -6.47 -13.08 20.29
N ASP A 309 -5.29 -12.82 20.87
CA ASP A 309 -4.79 -13.61 22.01
C ASP A 309 -4.88 -12.92 23.37
N ARG A 310 -5.16 -11.62 23.43
CA ARG A 310 -5.03 -10.82 24.66
C ARG A 310 -6.08 -11.12 25.72
N GLN A 311 -7.31 -11.42 25.32
CA GLN A 311 -8.42 -11.59 26.25
C GLN A 311 -8.54 -13.06 26.67
N LYS A 312 -8.62 -13.30 27.99
CA LYS A 312 -8.74 -14.66 28.54
C LYS A 312 -10.06 -15.35 28.18
N ASN A 313 -11.13 -14.59 27.97
CA ASN A 313 -12.47 -15.15 27.73
C ASN A 313 -12.75 -15.51 26.26
N HIS A 314 -12.12 -14.84 25.28
CA HIS A 314 -12.42 -15.00 23.86
C HIS A 314 -11.19 -14.90 22.98
N GLY A 315 -11.13 -15.70 21.91
CA GLY A 315 -10.09 -15.65 20.88
C GLY A 315 -9.19 -16.89 20.82
N MET A 316 -7.91 -16.75 20.53
CA MET A 316 -6.99 -17.89 20.50
C MET A 316 -5.75 -17.56 21.31
N HIS A 317 -5.41 -18.38 22.30
CA HIS A 317 -4.22 -18.13 23.10
C HIS A 317 -2.95 -18.17 22.23
N PHE A 318 -1.95 -17.33 22.53
CA PHE A 318 -0.73 -17.21 21.74
C PHE A 318 0.02 -18.55 21.56
N ARG A 319 -0.01 -19.45 22.55
CA ARG A 319 0.55 -20.82 22.45
C ARG A 319 0.03 -21.61 21.23
N VAL A 320 -1.23 -21.41 20.84
CA VAL A 320 -1.81 -22.04 19.65
C VAL A 320 -1.20 -21.43 18.39
N LEU A 321 -1.05 -20.10 18.37
CA LEU A 321 -0.41 -19.37 17.27
C LEU A 321 1.08 -19.73 17.15
N ALA A 322 1.76 -19.99 18.27
CA ALA A 322 3.14 -20.44 18.34
C ALA A 322 3.30 -21.85 17.73
N LYS A 323 2.43 -22.80 18.10
CA LYS A 323 2.37 -24.14 17.49
C LYS A 323 2.13 -24.05 15.98
N ALA A 324 1.14 -23.26 15.58
CA ALA A 324 0.79 -23.04 14.17
C ALA A 324 1.93 -22.42 13.36
N LEU A 325 2.68 -21.48 13.94
CA LEU A 325 3.86 -20.93 13.28
C LEU A 325 5.00 -21.95 13.19
N ARG A 326 5.26 -22.73 14.24
CA ARG A 326 6.27 -23.81 14.21
C ARG A 326 5.96 -24.83 13.10
N LEU A 327 4.69 -25.13 12.84
CA LEU A 327 4.26 -25.94 11.69
C LEU A 327 4.46 -25.22 10.35
N SER A 328 3.94 -23.99 10.21
CA SER A 328 4.01 -23.19 8.96
C SER A 328 5.46 -22.89 8.53
N GLY A 329 6.34 -22.68 9.50
CA GLY A 329 7.75 -22.41 9.32
C GLY A 329 8.13 -20.95 9.61
N GLY A 330 9.04 -20.79 10.56
CA GLY A 330 9.74 -19.56 10.89
C GLY A 330 10.89 -19.89 11.82
N ASP A 331 12.07 -19.33 11.58
CA ASP A 331 13.25 -19.60 12.42
C ASP A 331 13.17 -18.85 13.75
N HIS A 332 12.59 -17.65 13.73
CA HIS A 332 12.30 -16.85 14.93
C HIS A 332 10.81 -16.59 15.08
N ILE A 333 10.36 -16.35 16.32
CA ILE A 333 9.09 -15.67 16.57
C ILE A 333 9.16 -14.80 17.82
N HIS A 334 8.52 -13.64 17.81
CA HIS A 334 8.36 -12.81 19.01
C HIS A 334 7.52 -13.53 20.07
N ALA A 335 8.04 -13.64 21.29
CA ALA A 335 7.50 -14.46 22.36
C ALA A 335 7.24 -13.66 23.66
N GLY A 336 7.13 -12.34 23.58
CA GLY A 336 6.93 -11.49 24.76
C GLY A 336 8.23 -11.25 25.54
N THR A 337 8.13 -10.51 26.64
CA THR A 337 9.32 -10.11 27.44
C THR A 337 9.15 -10.29 28.93
N VAL A 338 7.92 -10.52 29.40
CA VAL A 338 7.51 -10.50 30.82
C VAL A 338 7.65 -9.11 31.47
N VAL A 339 8.84 -8.51 31.42
CA VAL A 339 9.20 -7.27 32.10
C VAL A 339 9.10 -6.01 31.23
N GLY A 340 8.88 -6.18 29.92
CA GLY A 340 8.82 -5.08 28.97
C GLY A 340 7.44 -4.43 28.89
N LYS A 341 7.27 -3.56 27.89
CA LYS A 341 6.07 -2.71 27.76
C LYS A 341 4.82 -3.43 27.23
N LEU A 342 4.97 -4.67 26.73
CA LEU A 342 3.87 -5.47 26.20
C LEU A 342 3.58 -6.60 27.18
N GLU A 343 2.30 -6.97 27.29
CA GLU A 343 1.87 -8.02 28.21
C GLU A 343 2.59 -9.35 27.95
N GLY A 344 2.91 -10.03 29.06
CA GLY A 344 3.37 -11.41 29.09
C GLY A 344 3.44 -11.86 30.54
N GLU A 345 2.50 -12.70 30.96
CA GLU A 345 2.61 -13.38 32.26
C GLU A 345 3.75 -14.40 32.19
N ARG A 346 4.53 -14.54 33.28
CA ARG A 346 5.81 -15.29 33.27
C ARG A 346 5.58 -16.77 33.00
N ASP A 347 4.69 -17.42 33.74
CA ASP A 347 4.50 -18.86 33.66
C ASP A 347 3.85 -19.29 32.33
N ILE A 348 2.92 -18.48 31.82
CA ILE A 348 2.37 -18.63 30.45
C ILE A 348 3.48 -18.48 29.42
N THR A 349 4.37 -17.50 29.59
CA THR A 349 5.46 -17.23 28.64
C THR A 349 6.44 -18.38 28.57
N LEU A 350 6.85 -18.91 29.73
CA LEU A 350 7.70 -20.10 29.80
C LEU A 350 7.04 -21.29 29.08
N GLY A 351 5.74 -21.51 29.30
CA GLY A 351 5.01 -22.60 28.65
C GLY A 351 5.07 -22.57 27.12
N PHE A 352 4.82 -21.42 26.48
CA PHE A 352 4.89 -21.36 25.02
C PHE A 352 6.33 -21.22 24.48
N VAL A 353 7.30 -20.82 25.29
CA VAL A 353 8.73 -20.88 24.93
C VAL A 353 9.18 -22.34 24.84
N ASP A 354 8.78 -23.20 25.79
CA ASP A 354 9.06 -24.63 25.76
C ASP A 354 8.42 -25.26 24.49
N LEU A 355 7.17 -24.92 24.19
CA LEU A 355 6.48 -25.37 22.96
C LEU A 355 7.16 -24.94 21.66
N LEU A 356 7.92 -23.84 21.67
CA LEU A 356 8.67 -23.36 20.51
C LEU A 356 10.01 -24.07 20.35
N ARG A 357 10.69 -24.41 21.45
CA ARG A 357 12.07 -24.91 21.42
C ARG A 357 12.18 -26.42 21.52
N ASP A 358 11.45 -27.01 22.45
CA ASP A 358 11.69 -28.37 22.89
C ASP A 358 11.08 -29.38 21.90
N ASP A 359 11.66 -30.58 21.85
CA ASP A 359 11.15 -31.66 21.00
C ASP A 359 9.92 -32.34 21.62
N PHE A 360 9.87 -32.42 22.95
CA PHE A 360 8.79 -33.04 23.70
C PHE A 360 8.42 -32.16 24.90
N VAL A 361 7.15 -31.81 25.04
CA VAL A 361 6.64 -30.95 26.11
C VAL A 361 5.50 -31.66 26.82
N ASP A 362 5.65 -31.91 28.12
CA ASP A 362 4.64 -32.55 28.95
C ASP A 362 3.44 -31.64 29.22
N LYS A 363 2.28 -32.26 29.46
CA LYS A 363 1.11 -31.56 30.00
C LYS A 363 1.46 -30.91 31.35
N ASP A 364 1.41 -29.59 31.39
CA ASP A 364 1.58 -28.79 32.60
C ASP A 364 0.59 -27.62 32.64
N ARG A 365 -0.48 -27.78 33.43
CA ARG A 365 -1.51 -26.75 33.59
C ARG A 365 -1.00 -25.50 34.32
N SER A 366 0.09 -25.59 35.08
CA SER A 366 0.72 -24.45 35.76
C SER A 366 1.49 -23.52 34.82
N ARG A 367 1.72 -23.95 33.58
CA ARG A 367 2.22 -23.12 32.45
C ARG A 367 1.20 -23.00 31.32
N GLY A 368 -0.02 -23.47 31.54
CA GLY A 368 -1.11 -23.44 30.56
C GLY A 368 -0.96 -24.44 29.41
N ILE A 369 -0.17 -25.50 29.56
CA ILE A 369 -0.05 -26.59 28.59
C ILE A 369 -1.12 -27.64 28.92
N TYR A 370 -2.10 -27.80 28.02
CA TYR A 370 -3.25 -28.69 28.26
C TYR A 370 -2.97 -30.12 27.79
N PHE A 371 -2.08 -30.27 26.81
CA PHE A 371 -1.74 -31.54 26.20
C PHE A 371 -0.23 -31.71 26.12
N THR A 372 0.23 -32.94 26.34
CA THR A 372 1.58 -33.34 25.95
C THR A 372 1.74 -33.17 24.44
N GLN A 373 2.84 -32.56 24.00
CA GLN A 373 3.15 -32.28 22.60
C GLN A 373 4.50 -32.89 22.24
N ASP A 374 4.49 -33.86 21.33
CA ASP A 374 5.67 -34.40 20.68
C ASP A 374 5.83 -33.75 19.29
N TRP A 375 6.99 -33.16 19.02
CA TRP A 375 7.31 -32.52 17.76
C TRP A 375 8.06 -33.43 16.79
N VAL A 376 8.45 -34.64 17.21
CA VAL A 376 9.09 -35.67 16.38
C VAL A 376 10.18 -35.12 15.45
N SER A 377 11.10 -34.38 16.08
CA SER A 377 12.27 -33.74 15.48
C SER A 377 11.97 -32.59 14.53
N LEU A 378 10.77 -31.98 14.60
CA LEU A 378 10.52 -30.71 13.94
C LEU A 378 11.42 -29.64 14.58
N PRO A 379 12.22 -28.87 13.81
CA PRO A 379 13.19 -27.95 14.38
C PRO A 379 12.57 -26.98 15.39
N GLY A 380 13.34 -26.63 16.42
CA GLY A 380 12.96 -25.59 17.38
C GLY A 380 12.95 -24.22 16.72
N VAL A 381 12.05 -23.35 17.18
CA VAL A 381 11.94 -21.94 16.80
C VAL A 381 12.58 -21.10 17.89
N LEU A 382 13.41 -20.14 17.49
CA LEU A 382 14.12 -19.27 18.41
C LEU A 382 13.19 -18.15 18.93
N PRO A 383 12.84 -18.13 20.24
CA PRO A 383 11.96 -17.11 20.80
C PRO A 383 12.67 -15.75 20.86
N VAL A 384 11.94 -14.70 20.49
CA VAL A 384 12.44 -13.31 20.46
C VAL A 384 11.77 -12.49 21.54
N ALA A 385 12.55 -11.99 22.50
CA ALA A 385 12.10 -11.06 23.52
C ALA A 385 12.33 -9.62 23.05
N SER A 386 11.25 -8.88 22.78
CA SER A 386 11.32 -7.54 22.20
C SER A 386 10.25 -6.60 22.76
N GLY A 387 10.65 -5.34 22.99
CA GLY A 387 9.73 -4.24 23.29
C GLY A 387 9.82 -3.69 24.72
N GLY A 388 10.33 -2.47 24.86
CA GLY A 388 10.37 -1.77 26.15
C GLY A 388 11.40 -2.32 27.15
N ILE A 389 12.36 -3.12 26.68
CA ILE A 389 13.45 -3.67 27.50
C ILE A 389 14.73 -2.83 27.38
N HIS A 390 15.59 -2.88 28.40
CA HIS A 390 16.86 -2.16 28.54
C HIS A 390 17.82 -2.93 29.46
N VAL A 391 19.05 -2.43 29.65
CA VAL A 391 20.15 -3.14 30.35
C VAL A 391 19.81 -3.70 31.73
N TRP A 392 19.03 -3.00 32.55
CA TRP A 392 18.59 -3.52 33.86
C TRP A 392 17.67 -4.75 33.79
N HIS A 393 17.02 -5.00 32.66
CA HIS A 393 16.22 -6.19 32.44
C HIS A 393 17.05 -7.41 32.03
N MET A 394 18.35 -7.23 31.70
CA MET A 394 19.20 -8.30 31.16
C MET A 394 19.30 -9.55 32.05
N PRO A 395 19.45 -9.44 33.40
CA PRO A 395 19.49 -10.63 34.25
C PRO A 395 18.19 -11.44 34.19
N ALA A 396 17.04 -10.77 34.29
CA ALA A 396 15.73 -11.41 34.22
C ALA A 396 15.46 -12.04 32.85
N LEU A 397 15.84 -11.36 31.75
CA LEU A 397 15.68 -11.91 30.41
C LEU A 397 16.55 -13.15 30.18
N THR A 398 17.79 -13.14 30.70
CA THR A 398 18.72 -14.27 30.61
C THR A 398 18.22 -15.46 31.44
N GLU A 399 17.59 -15.23 32.58
CA GLU A 399 16.96 -16.27 33.40
C GLU A 399 15.72 -16.86 32.73
N ILE A 400 14.80 -16.02 32.27
CA ILE A 400 13.51 -16.44 31.73
C ILE A 400 13.68 -17.17 30.39
N PHE A 401 14.44 -16.59 29.46
CA PHE A 401 14.51 -17.10 28.10
C PHE A 401 15.71 -18.02 27.86
N GLY A 402 16.74 -17.98 28.71
CA GLY A 402 17.96 -18.78 28.51
C GLY A 402 18.70 -18.43 27.20
N ASP A 403 19.70 -19.26 26.86
CA ASP A 403 20.63 -18.95 25.76
C ASP A 403 19.97 -18.94 24.39
N ASP A 404 19.06 -19.88 24.12
CA ASP A 404 18.33 -19.98 22.86
C ASP A 404 17.20 -18.97 22.77
N SER A 405 17.59 -17.70 22.65
CA SER A 405 16.70 -16.55 22.50
C SER A 405 17.37 -15.39 21.76
N VAL A 406 16.57 -14.49 21.19
CA VAL A 406 17.05 -13.19 20.70
C VAL A 406 16.46 -12.09 21.59
N LEU A 407 17.32 -11.28 22.20
CA LEU A 407 16.91 -10.14 23.01
C LEU A 407 17.04 -8.85 22.19
N GLN A 408 15.93 -8.14 21.97
CA GLN A 408 15.87 -6.99 21.07
C GLN A 408 15.67 -5.64 21.77
N PHE A 409 16.68 -4.78 21.65
CA PHE A 409 16.74 -3.48 22.30
C PHE A 409 16.62 -2.35 21.28
N GLY A 410 15.41 -2.05 20.81
CA GLY A 410 15.16 -0.92 19.89
C GLY A 410 15.46 0.44 20.56
N GLY A 411 14.54 0.91 21.40
CA GLY A 411 14.75 2.12 22.20
C GLY A 411 15.94 2.02 23.15
N GLY A 412 16.18 0.83 23.71
CA GLY A 412 17.33 0.54 24.58
C GLY A 412 18.71 0.58 23.91
N THR A 413 18.77 0.77 22.58
CA THR A 413 20.03 1.01 21.83
C THR A 413 20.04 2.42 21.26
N LEU A 414 19.05 2.77 20.42
CA LEU A 414 19.03 4.06 19.72
C LEU A 414 18.73 5.26 20.64
N GLY A 415 18.16 5.01 21.82
CA GLY A 415 17.92 6.02 22.85
C GLY A 415 19.10 6.26 23.77
N HIS A 416 20.23 5.58 23.57
CA HIS A 416 21.43 5.78 24.37
C HIS A 416 21.99 7.20 24.18
N PRO A 417 22.37 7.92 25.26
CA PRO A 417 22.74 9.34 25.19
C PRO A 417 24.00 9.60 24.33
N TRP A 418 24.84 8.59 24.11
CA TRP A 418 26.06 8.70 23.31
C TRP A 418 25.92 8.11 21.89
N GLY A 419 24.70 7.78 21.47
CA GLY A 419 24.40 7.25 20.15
C GLY A 419 24.35 5.72 20.07
N ASN A 420 24.08 5.21 18.87
CA ASN A 420 23.70 3.82 18.64
C ASN A 420 24.80 2.80 18.98
N ALA A 421 26.05 3.06 18.59
CA ALA A 421 27.14 2.12 18.84
C ALA A 421 27.43 1.97 20.35
N PRO A 422 27.54 3.05 21.16
CA PRO A 422 27.59 2.91 22.62
C PRO A 422 26.39 2.18 23.23
N GLY A 423 25.17 2.43 22.73
CA GLY A 423 23.99 1.70 23.18
C GLY A 423 24.08 0.19 22.89
N ALA A 424 24.63 -0.18 21.74
CA ALA A 424 24.89 -1.57 21.37
C ALA A 424 25.94 -2.22 22.28
N VAL A 425 27.03 -1.48 22.57
CA VAL A 425 28.09 -1.93 23.49
C VAL A 425 27.51 -2.17 24.89
N ALA A 426 26.72 -1.24 25.41
CA ALA A 426 26.08 -1.37 26.72
C ALA A 426 25.23 -2.65 26.83
N ASN A 427 24.39 -2.92 25.82
CA ASN A 427 23.58 -4.14 25.80
C ASN A 427 24.43 -5.41 25.68
N ARG A 428 25.51 -5.39 24.86
CA ARG A 428 26.43 -6.52 24.71
C ARG A 428 27.18 -6.82 26.00
N VAL A 429 27.74 -5.81 26.65
CA VAL A 429 28.46 -5.95 27.92
C VAL A 429 27.53 -6.46 29.02
N ALA A 430 26.32 -5.90 29.15
CA ALA A 430 25.35 -6.36 30.13
C ALA A 430 25.01 -7.84 29.95
N LEU A 431 24.81 -8.29 28.69
CA LEU A 431 24.50 -9.68 28.40
C LEU A 431 25.66 -10.61 28.75
N GLU A 432 26.87 -10.30 28.28
CA GLU A 432 28.04 -11.15 28.53
C GLU A 432 28.38 -11.23 30.02
N ALA A 433 28.22 -10.14 30.78
CA ALA A 433 28.38 -10.15 32.24
C ALA A 433 27.34 -11.05 32.93
N CYS A 434 26.07 -11.01 32.49
CA CYS A 434 25.03 -11.89 33.03
C CYS A 434 25.31 -13.38 32.71
N VAL A 435 25.70 -13.68 31.47
CA VAL A 435 26.01 -15.05 31.05
C VAL A 435 27.23 -15.57 31.81
N GLN A 436 28.28 -14.76 31.95
CA GLN A 436 29.46 -15.11 32.74
C GLN A 436 29.07 -15.42 34.20
N ALA A 437 28.38 -14.50 34.86
CA ALA A 437 27.96 -14.66 36.25
C ALA A 437 27.08 -15.91 36.46
N ARG A 438 26.13 -16.16 35.56
CA ARG A 438 25.30 -17.38 35.59
C ARG A 438 26.15 -18.64 35.46
N ASN A 439 27.09 -18.66 34.52
CA ASN A 439 27.96 -19.81 34.29
C ASN A 439 28.95 -20.03 35.46
N GLU A 440 29.27 -18.98 36.21
CA GLU A 440 30.03 -19.04 37.47
C GLU A 440 29.18 -19.44 38.68
N GLY A 441 27.87 -19.67 38.50
CA GLY A 441 26.95 -20.17 39.52
C GLY A 441 26.24 -19.09 40.34
N ARG A 442 26.32 -17.81 39.94
CA ARG A 442 25.58 -16.72 40.59
C ARG A 442 24.09 -16.76 40.26
N ASP A 443 23.25 -16.34 41.21
CA ASP A 443 21.80 -16.32 41.03
C ASP A 443 21.38 -15.00 40.36
N LEU A 444 21.10 -15.04 39.05
CA LEU A 444 20.68 -13.85 38.30
C LEU A 444 19.39 -13.21 38.80
N ALA A 445 18.48 -13.99 39.39
CA ALA A 445 17.20 -13.47 39.90
C ALA A 445 17.40 -12.63 41.17
N ARG A 446 18.42 -12.95 41.97
CA ARG A 446 18.73 -12.25 43.24
C ARG A 446 19.84 -11.21 43.08
N GLU A 447 20.91 -11.57 42.37
CA GLU A 447 22.15 -10.79 42.26
C GLU A 447 22.25 -9.96 40.98
N GLY A 448 21.24 -10.05 40.09
CA GLY A 448 21.28 -9.42 38.76
C GLY A 448 21.62 -7.94 38.75
N ASN A 449 21.06 -7.16 39.68
CA ASN A 449 21.36 -5.72 39.78
C ASN A 449 22.80 -5.46 40.21
N GLU A 450 23.39 -6.29 41.05
CA GLU A 450 24.78 -6.15 41.50
C GLU A 450 25.75 -6.48 40.36
N ILE A 451 25.48 -7.54 39.61
CA ILE A 451 26.24 -7.92 38.41
C ILE A 451 26.29 -6.76 37.40
N ILE A 452 25.14 -6.13 37.12
CA ILE A 452 25.08 -4.98 36.20
C ILE A 452 25.89 -3.80 36.75
N ARG A 453 25.81 -3.51 38.06
CA ARG A 453 26.59 -2.43 38.68
C ARG A 453 28.10 -2.72 38.66
N GLU A 454 28.49 -3.97 38.84
CA GLU A 454 29.89 -4.40 38.75
C GLU A 454 30.44 -4.22 37.34
N ALA A 455 29.69 -4.66 36.32
CA ALA A 455 30.04 -4.44 34.92
C ALA A 455 30.12 -2.95 34.54
N SER A 456 29.24 -2.11 35.11
CA SER A 456 29.23 -0.66 34.90
C SER A 456 30.48 0.05 35.43
N LYS A 457 31.25 -0.57 36.34
CA LYS A 457 32.48 0.04 36.87
C LYS A 457 33.59 0.12 35.81
N TRP A 458 33.58 -0.79 34.83
CA TRP A 458 34.61 -0.85 33.79
C TRP A 458 34.07 -0.60 32.37
N SER A 459 32.74 -0.61 32.15
CA SER A 459 32.12 -0.15 30.90
C SER A 459 31.37 1.16 31.11
N ALA A 460 31.92 2.24 30.54
CA ALA A 460 31.33 3.57 30.61
C ALA A 460 29.99 3.66 29.86
N GLU A 461 29.87 2.94 28.74
CA GLU A 461 28.63 2.84 27.96
C GLU A 461 27.52 2.18 28.77
N LEU A 462 27.83 1.09 29.47
CA LEU A 462 26.86 0.44 30.35
C LEU A 462 26.46 1.33 31.52
N ALA A 463 27.41 2.04 32.14
CA ALA A 463 27.11 2.98 33.21
C ALA A 463 26.15 4.10 32.76
N ALA A 464 26.38 4.66 31.57
CA ALA A 464 25.51 5.67 30.99
C ALA A 464 24.10 5.13 30.70
N ALA A 465 23.98 3.93 30.12
CA ALA A 465 22.71 3.26 29.90
C ALA A 465 21.96 2.97 31.22
N CYS A 466 22.68 2.53 32.24
CA CYS A 466 22.14 2.23 33.56
C CYS A 466 21.55 3.49 34.21
N GLU A 467 22.25 4.62 34.14
CA GLU A 467 21.77 5.87 34.74
C GLU A 467 20.48 6.38 34.08
N VAL A 468 20.37 6.25 32.75
CA VAL A 468 19.20 6.74 32.00
C VAL A 468 17.93 5.94 32.31
N TRP A 469 18.03 4.62 32.55
CA TRP A 469 16.86 3.74 32.65
C TRP A 469 16.66 3.06 34.01
N LYS A 470 17.39 3.43 35.07
CA LYS A 470 17.30 2.78 36.39
C LYS A 470 15.92 2.80 37.04
N GLU A 471 15.10 3.81 36.74
CA GLU A 471 13.76 3.98 37.33
C GLU A 471 12.64 3.46 36.43
N ILE A 472 12.96 3.03 35.19
CA ILE A 472 11.95 2.63 34.21
C ILE A 472 11.55 1.17 34.43
N LYS A 473 10.27 0.96 34.75
CA LYS A 473 9.65 -0.36 34.89
C LYS A 473 8.23 -0.35 34.31
N PHE A 474 7.75 -1.52 33.89
CA PHE A 474 6.40 -1.71 33.36
C PHE A 474 5.63 -2.71 34.24
N GLU A 475 5.01 -2.20 35.31
CA GLU A 475 4.30 -3.03 36.29
C GLU A 475 2.79 -2.84 36.14
N PHE A 476 2.13 -3.75 35.41
CA PHE A 476 0.70 -3.73 35.17
C PHE A 476 0.10 -5.13 35.38
N PRO A 477 -1.14 -5.25 35.89
CA PRO A 477 -1.84 -6.53 35.93
C PRO A 477 -1.99 -7.14 34.53
N ALA A 478 -1.70 -8.43 34.40
CA ALA A 478 -1.90 -9.16 33.15
C ALA A 478 -3.38 -9.46 32.92
N MET A 479 -3.86 -9.27 31.67
CA MET A 479 -5.21 -9.62 31.25
C MET A 479 -5.34 -11.13 30.99
N ASP A 480 -4.34 -11.73 30.37
CA ASP A 480 -4.23 -13.16 30.20
C ASP A 480 -3.49 -13.79 31.38
N THR A 481 -4.18 -14.66 32.12
CA THR A 481 -3.68 -15.31 33.33
C THR A 481 -4.13 -16.77 33.34
N LEU A 482 -3.39 -17.63 34.04
CA LEU A 482 -3.80 -19.02 34.23
C LEU A 482 -5.05 -19.14 35.11
N CYS A 483 -5.77 -20.25 35.01
CA CYS A 483 -6.92 -20.54 35.87
C CYS A 483 -6.43 -21.11 37.21
N GLY A 484 -6.90 -20.56 38.34
CA GLY A 484 -6.65 -21.13 39.68
C GLY A 484 -5.53 -20.50 40.51
N LEU A 485 -4.87 -19.43 40.06
CA LEU A 485 -3.91 -18.65 40.86
C LEU A 485 -4.43 -17.23 41.09
N SER A 486 -5.53 -17.08 41.82
CA SER A 486 -5.69 -15.87 42.63
C SER A 486 -4.73 -16.01 43.80
N LYS A 487 -3.49 -15.50 43.65
CA LYS A 487 -2.73 -15.15 44.85
C LYS A 487 -3.52 -14.06 45.55
N SER A 488 -4.20 -14.45 46.63
CA SER A 488 -4.68 -13.52 47.64
C SER A 488 -3.52 -12.62 48.04
N ILE A 489 -3.70 -11.31 47.89
CA ILE A 489 -2.77 -10.30 48.40
C ILE A 489 -2.76 -10.28 49.95
N ASP A 490 -3.61 -11.06 50.62
CA ASP A 490 -3.71 -11.11 52.07
C ASP A 490 -3.28 -12.47 52.66
N SER A 491 -2.01 -12.87 52.54
CA SER A 491 -1.42 -13.88 53.43
C SER A 491 0.10 -14.07 53.22
N LEU A 492 0.92 -13.07 53.55
CA LEU A 492 2.33 -13.29 53.90
C LEU A 492 2.75 -12.22 54.93
N GLY A 493 2.26 -12.39 56.15
CA GLY A 493 2.69 -11.64 57.32
C GLY A 493 3.86 -12.33 58.03
N GLY A 494 5.07 -11.80 57.79
CA GLY A 494 6.23 -11.73 58.71
C GLY A 494 7.19 -12.93 58.81
N PRO A 495 8.41 -12.74 59.39
CA PRO A 495 9.12 -11.49 59.74
C PRO A 495 10.55 -11.41 59.11
N ILE A 496 11.02 -10.21 58.75
CA ILE A 496 12.46 -9.92 58.74
C ILE A 496 12.68 -8.68 59.60
N GLU A 497 13.49 -8.91 60.64
CA GLU A 497 13.88 -8.01 61.70
C GLU A 497 14.62 -6.78 61.15
N ASN A 498 14.14 -5.60 61.53
CA ASN A 498 14.96 -4.38 61.52
C ASN A 498 15.62 -4.26 62.89
N ALA A 499 16.95 -4.26 62.91
CA ALA A 499 17.72 -3.90 64.09
C ALA A 499 17.49 -2.42 64.44
N SER A 500 17.34 -2.24 65.74
CA SER A 500 17.03 -1.05 66.52
C SER A 500 18.08 0.05 66.53
N GLU A 501 17.62 1.29 66.73
CA GLU A 501 18.01 2.29 67.76
C GLU A 501 17.63 3.70 67.23
N SER A 502 17.05 4.66 67.95
CA SER A 502 16.75 4.82 69.38
C SER A 502 15.85 6.07 69.60
N GLU A 503 14.96 5.99 70.59
CA GLU A 503 14.52 7.05 71.54
C GLU A 503 13.63 8.22 71.03
N ASP A 504 12.34 8.25 71.40
CA ASP A 504 11.71 8.91 72.59
C ASP A 504 11.36 10.39 72.30
N GLN A 505 10.28 11.04 72.76
CA GLN A 505 9.14 10.74 73.62
C GLN A 505 8.05 11.80 73.32
N ILE A 506 6.80 11.45 73.58
CA ILE A 506 5.59 12.31 73.50
C ILE A 506 5.49 13.18 74.77
N ILE A 507 4.95 14.42 74.70
CA ILE A 507 3.90 15.01 75.59
C ILE A 507 3.67 16.53 75.36
N ASN A 508 2.42 16.85 74.97
CA ASN A 508 1.44 17.89 75.32
C ASN A 508 1.69 19.42 75.42
N ASP A 509 0.64 20.10 74.91
CA ASP A 509 -0.06 21.33 75.37
C ASP A 509 0.64 22.68 75.21
N ARG A 510 -0.03 23.82 74.96
CA ARG A 510 -1.37 24.24 74.52
C ARG A 510 -1.27 25.78 74.44
N ASP A 511 -1.93 26.39 73.45
CA ASP A 511 -2.68 27.67 73.53
C ASP A 511 -3.27 27.96 72.13
N LYS A 512 -4.59 27.74 71.90
CA LYS A 512 -5.73 28.70 71.97
C LYS A 512 -5.50 29.94 71.07
N ASP A 513 -6.29 30.15 70.00
CA ASP A 513 -7.73 30.51 69.99
C ASP A 513 -8.48 29.89 68.76
N ILE A 514 -9.55 29.08 68.89
CA ILE A 514 -11.00 29.37 69.13
C ILE A 514 -11.75 29.91 67.86
N PRO A 515 -12.95 29.39 67.46
CA PRO A 515 -13.43 28.00 67.34
C PRO A 515 -14.39 27.75 66.12
N ASN A 516 -15.01 26.56 66.09
CA ASN A 516 -16.17 26.11 65.29
C ASN A 516 -15.89 25.72 63.84
N GLY A 517 -16.14 24.50 63.36
CA GLY A 517 -16.69 23.28 63.95
C GLY A 517 -16.54 22.18 62.89
N ILE A 518 -16.23 20.98 63.36
CA ILE A 518 -15.74 19.81 62.61
C ILE A 518 -16.89 19.07 61.90
N ASP A 519 -16.49 18.20 60.96
CA ASP A 519 -17.17 17.07 60.31
C ASP A 519 -17.64 17.35 58.88
N SER A 520 -17.38 16.53 57.87
CA SER A 520 -16.92 15.14 57.83
C SER A 520 -16.51 14.79 56.39
N LYS A 521 -15.80 13.67 56.24
CA LYS A 521 -15.65 12.90 54.99
C LYS A 521 -16.99 12.80 54.25
N THR A 522 -17.00 12.98 52.93
CA THR A 522 -17.32 11.92 51.95
C THR A 522 -17.38 12.46 50.52
N SER A 523 -16.96 11.58 49.61
CA SER A 523 -17.34 11.45 48.19
C SER A 523 -18.70 12.05 47.80
N SER A 524 -18.79 12.62 46.59
CA SER A 524 -19.65 12.08 45.52
C SER A 524 -19.71 12.99 44.29
N TYR A 525 -19.62 12.35 43.12
CA TYR A 525 -20.37 12.60 41.88
C TYR A 525 -21.36 13.78 41.85
N SER A 526 -21.35 14.54 40.74
CA SER A 526 -22.39 14.44 39.69
C SER A 526 -22.38 15.66 38.75
N ASN A 527 -22.50 15.37 37.46
CA ASN A 527 -23.39 15.97 36.44
C ASN A 527 -23.46 17.51 36.22
N VAL A 528 -23.96 17.79 35.02
CA VAL A 528 -24.97 18.81 34.66
C VAL A 528 -24.48 19.80 33.59
N ASP A 529 -25.15 19.68 32.43
CA ASP A 529 -25.32 20.69 31.40
C ASP A 529 -25.80 22.06 31.94
N HIS A 530 -25.67 23.07 31.07
CA HIS A 530 -26.32 24.38 31.06
C HIS A 530 -25.61 25.59 31.71
N LEU A 531 -25.08 26.43 30.82
CA LEU A 531 -25.56 27.78 30.46
C LEU A 531 -25.90 28.79 31.58
N VAL A 532 -25.47 30.05 31.37
CA VAL A 532 -26.19 31.36 31.46
C VAL A 532 -25.14 32.46 31.74
N GLY A 533 -25.20 33.69 31.22
CA GLY A 533 -26.25 34.43 30.51
C GLY A 533 -25.63 35.53 29.64
N ILE A 534 -26.33 36.47 29.03
CA ILE A 534 -27.57 37.22 29.35
C ILE A 534 -28.02 37.76 27.96
N GLY A 535 -29.27 37.88 27.51
CA GLY A 535 -30.52 38.32 28.12
C GLY A 535 -31.56 38.53 27.00
N TYR A 536 -32.84 38.55 27.38
CA TYR A 536 -34.04 38.60 26.55
C TYR A 536 -34.23 39.88 25.71
N GLN A 537 -34.86 39.80 24.53
CA GLN A 537 -36.27 40.23 24.23
C GLN A 537 -36.56 40.38 22.72
N ASN A 538 -37.77 39.98 22.33
CA ASN A 538 -38.41 40.15 21.02
C ASN A 538 -38.50 41.62 20.57
N SER A 539 -38.38 41.90 19.26
CA SER A 539 -39.39 42.65 18.45
C SER A 539 -38.85 43.08 17.08
N SER A 540 -39.70 42.89 16.06
CA SER A 540 -39.95 43.74 14.89
C SER A 540 -38.81 44.22 13.96
N TYR A 541 -38.97 43.86 12.68
CA TYR A 541 -38.66 44.63 11.47
C TYR A 541 -38.36 46.13 11.67
N LEU A 542 -37.27 46.61 11.07
CA LEU A 542 -37.32 47.70 10.10
C LEU A 542 -36.00 47.86 9.32
N ASN A 543 -36.18 48.07 8.03
CA ASN A 543 -35.20 48.34 6.99
C ASN A 543 -34.21 49.45 7.33
N ASN A 544 -32.98 49.32 6.82
CA ASN A 544 -32.40 50.37 5.97
C ASN A 544 -31.32 49.78 5.05
N VAL A 545 -31.72 49.62 3.79
CA VAL A 545 -30.86 49.38 2.63
C VAL A 545 -30.37 50.73 2.12
N SER A 546 -29.09 50.83 1.75
CA SER A 546 -28.62 51.40 0.47
C SER A 546 -27.08 51.35 0.39
N LYS A 547 -26.40 51.22 -0.76
CA LYS A 547 -26.67 50.81 -2.15
C LYS A 547 -25.33 50.87 -2.89
N SER A 548 -25.05 49.90 -3.77
CA SER A 548 -24.53 50.05 -5.15
C SER A 548 -24.08 48.65 -5.63
N ASP A 549 -24.84 47.91 -6.43
CA ASP A 549 -25.19 48.07 -7.87
C ASP A 549 -24.13 47.46 -8.82
N ASP A 550 -24.27 46.16 -9.14
CA ASP A 550 -24.07 45.61 -10.50
C ASP A 550 -24.97 44.34 -10.68
N PRO A 551 -25.79 44.21 -11.74
CA PRO A 551 -27.05 43.46 -11.74
C PRO A 551 -27.02 42.21 -12.63
N TYR A 552 -26.54 41.08 -12.11
CA TYR A 552 -26.67 39.79 -12.83
C TYR A 552 -27.09 38.58 -11.98
N TYR A 553 -27.38 38.79 -10.69
CA TYR A 553 -27.60 37.68 -9.76
C TYR A 553 -29.07 37.42 -9.36
N ASP A 554 -30.04 38.19 -9.88
CA ASP A 554 -31.39 38.19 -9.29
C ASP A 554 -32.55 38.17 -10.30
N ARG A 555 -32.51 37.22 -11.25
CA ARG A 555 -33.67 36.97 -12.12
C ARG A 555 -33.77 35.53 -12.61
N TYR A 556 -33.88 34.53 -11.73
CA TYR A 556 -34.46 33.22 -12.11
C TYR A 556 -35.03 32.43 -10.90
N VAL A 557 -35.57 33.13 -9.89
CA VAL A 557 -36.41 32.50 -8.86
C VAL A 557 -37.70 33.30 -8.75
N TYR A 558 -38.81 32.65 -9.12
CA TYR A 558 -40.21 33.12 -9.20
C TYR A 558 -40.60 34.01 -10.39
N ASP A 559 -40.91 33.39 -11.54
CA ASP A 559 -42.30 33.23 -11.94
C ASP A 559 -42.46 32.17 -13.05
N THR A 560 -42.95 31.00 -12.66
CA THR A 560 -43.82 30.10 -13.46
C THR A 560 -44.38 29.07 -12.49
N LYS A 561 -45.10 29.56 -11.48
CA LYS A 561 -46.18 28.78 -10.88
C LYS A 561 -47.28 28.76 -11.93
N TYR A 562 -47.38 27.67 -12.69
CA TYR A 562 -48.59 27.01 -13.23
C TYR A 562 -48.15 26.13 -14.40
N SER A 563 -48.34 24.81 -14.25
CA SER A 563 -47.80 23.69 -15.04
C SER A 563 -46.43 23.18 -14.57
N TRP A 564 -46.30 21.86 -14.42
CA TRP A 564 -45.13 21.05 -13.98
C TRP A 564 -45.02 20.62 -12.51
N ASN A 565 -46.02 20.94 -11.67
CA ASN A 565 -46.15 20.44 -10.30
C ASN A 565 -46.56 18.94 -10.21
N LYS A 566 -46.04 18.07 -11.09
CA LYS A 566 -46.38 16.62 -11.07
C LYS A 566 -45.26 15.62 -11.40
N HIS A 567 -44.03 16.03 -11.73
CA HIS A 567 -43.02 15.07 -12.23
C HIS A 567 -41.62 15.12 -11.58
N ILE A 568 -41.39 15.91 -10.52
CA ILE A 568 -40.04 16.04 -9.92
C ILE A 568 -39.79 15.08 -8.73
N ASN A 569 -40.81 14.40 -8.21
CA ASN A 569 -40.67 13.46 -7.08
C ASN A 569 -41.03 11.99 -7.41
N SER A 570 -41.19 11.62 -8.67
CA SER A 570 -41.47 10.23 -9.08
C SER A 570 -40.23 9.58 -9.70
N SER A 571 -39.96 8.32 -9.31
CA SER A 571 -39.01 7.44 -10.01
C SER A 571 -39.45 7.34 -11.47
N ILE A 572 -38.59 7.80 -12.38
CA ILE A 572 -38.77 7.57 -13.82
C ILE A 572 -38.59 6.08 -14.08
N ASP A 573 -39.41 5.49 -14.93
CA ASP A 573 -39.17 4.11 -15.35
C ASP A 573 -37.98 4.05 -16.31
N SER A 574 -37.47 2.84 -16.49
CA SER A 574 -36.27 2.58 -17.27
C SER A 574 -36.45 2.89 -18.76
N SER A 575 -37.65 2.73 -19.31
CA SER A 575 -37.95 2.99 -20.73
C SER A 575 -37.93 4.50 -21.03
N ASP A 576 -38.63 5.29 -20.21
CA ASP A 576 -38.60 6.75 -20.30
C ASP A 576 -37.17 7.28 -20.12
N ARG A 577 -36.39 6.66 -19.22
CA ARG A 577 -34.98 7.04 -19.01
C ARG A 577 -34.10 6.71 -20.22
N ILE A 578 -34.31 5.57 -20.88
CA ILE A 578 -33.61 5.22 -22.13
C ILE A 578 -33.97 6.22 -23.22
N GLU A 579 -35.25 6.54 -23.42
CA GLU A 579 -35.70 7.51 -24.43
C GLU A 579 -35.12 8.92 -24.18
N LEU A 580 -35.00 9.32 -22.92
CA LEU A 580 -34.37 10.58 -22.53
C LEU A 580 -32.84 10.59 -22.70
N SER A 581 -32.18 9.43 -22.67
CA SER A 581 -30.71 9.33 -22.66
C SER A 581 -30.12 8.95 -24.03
N ILE A 582 -30.82 8.13 -24.80
CA ILE A 582 -30.39 7.58 -26.09
C ILE A 582 -31.07 8.30 -27.24
N ASP A 583 -30.43 8.34 -28.41
CA ASP A 583 -30.96 8.99 -29.59
C ASP A 583 -32.14 8.21 -30.16
N PRO A 584 -33.23 8.88 -30.55
CA PRO A 584 -34.43 8.21 -31.05
C PRO A 584 -34.11 7.24 -32.19
N GLY A 585 -34.60 6.01 -32.08
CA GLY A 585 -34.41 4.96 -33.08
C GLY A 585 -33.05 4.26 -33.07
N THR A 586 -32.19 4.53 -32.09
CA THR A 586 -30.86 3.88 -31.97
C THR A 586 -30.74 2.87 -30.86
N TRP A 587 -31.76 2.75 -29.99
CA TRP A 587 -31.79 1.78 -28.92
C TRP A 587 -31.87 0.35 -29.47
N ASP A 588 -30.88 -0.45 -29.10
CA ASP A 588 -30.78 -1.88 -29.43
C ASP A 588 -30.69 -2.67 -28.13
N PRO A 589 -31.82 -3.23 -27.64
CA PRO A 589 -31.86 -3.92 -26.36
C PRO A 589 -31.13 -5.28 -26.42
N MET A 590 -30.54 -5.67 -25.29
CA MET A 590 -29.81 -6.93 -25.11
C MET A 590 -30.49 -7.82 -24.06
N ASP A 591 -30.45 -9.13 -24.27
CA ASP A 591 -30.92 -10.16 -23.33
C ASP A 591 -32.39 -9.93 -22.87
N GLU A 592 -33.27 -9.51 -23.77
CA GLU A 592 -34.69 -9.21 -23.47
C GLU A 592 -35.45 -10.44 -22.97
N ASP A 593 -35.12 -11.62 -23.49
CA ASP A 593 -35.72 -12.91 -23.17
C ASP A 593 -35.27 -13.46 -21.79
N MET A 594 -34.26 -12.86 -21.17
CA MET A 594 -33.77 -13.29 -19.87
C MET A 594 -34.69 -12.80 -18.75
N VAL A 595 -35.40 -13.75 -18.15
CA VAL A 595 -36.40 -13.55 -17.09
C VAL A 595 -35.92 -14.10 -15.75
N SER A 596 -36.26 -13.38 -14.68
CA SER A 596 -36.03 -13.88 -13.33
C SER A 596 -36.87 -15.11 -13.01
N ARG A 597 -36.27 -16.04 -12.26
CA ARG A 597 -36.91 -17.26 -11.76
C ARG A 597 -36.85 -17.28 -10.25
N ASP A 598 -37.50 -18.28 -9.66
CA ASP A 598 -37.39 -18.60 -8.25
C ASP A 598 -36.39 -19.77 -8.06
N PRO A 599 -35.07 -19.51 -8.02
CA PRO A 599 -34.06 -20.57 -7.99
C PRO A 599 -34.05 -21.34 -6.66
N ILE A 600 -34.58 -20.76 -5.58
CA ILE A 600 -34.55 -21.36 -4.24
C ILE A 600 -35.95 -21.74 -3.72
N GLN A 601 -36.98 -21.63 -4.56
CA GLN A 601 -38.39 -21.90 -4.20
C GLN A 601 -38.80 -21.13 -2.93
N PHE A 602 -38.56 -19.81 -2.92
CA PHE A 602 -38.77 -18.98 -1.73
C PHE A 602 -40.26 -18.84 -1.38
N HIS A 603 -40.63 -19.37 -0.21
CA HIS A 603 -41.98 -19.28 0.34
C HIS A 603 -42.05 -18.26 1.49
N SER A 604 -42.76 -17.14 1.27
CA SER A 604 -43.15 -16.24 2.36
C SER A 604 -44.55 -16.61 2.88
N GLN A 605 -44.85 -16.31 4.15
CA GLN A 605 -46.18 -16.57 4.74
C GLN A 605 -47.31 -15.73 4.12
N GLU A 606 -46.97 -14.64 3.42
CA GLU A 606 -47.94 -13.70 2.85
C GLU A 606 -48.20 -13.97 1.36
N GLU A 607 -47.16 -14.28 0.57
CA GLU A 607 -47.26 -14.49 -0.89
C GLU A 607 -46.02 -15.24 -1.45
N PRO A 608 -46.18 -16.19 -2.39
CA PRO A 608 -45.05 -16.84 -3.06
C PRO A 608 -44.17 -15.87 -3.85
N TYR A 609 -42.84 -16.09 -3.87
CA TYR A 609 -41.91 -15.21 -4.59
C TYR A 609 -42.16 -15.19 -6.09
N LYS A 610 -42.52 -16.35 -6.68
CA LYS A 610 -42.91 -16.46 -8.08
C LYS A 610 -44.07 -15.53 -8.43
N ASP A 611 -45.10 -15.45 -7.59
CA ASP A 611 -46.26 -14.60 -7.83
C ASP A 611 -45.89 -13.11 -7.76
N ARG A 612 -44.92 -12.75 -6.90
CA ARG A 612 -44.36 -11.40 -6.84
C ARG A 612 -43.59 -11.03 -8.10
N ILE A 613 -42.78 -11.95 -8.64
CA ILE A 613 -42.10 -11.74 -9.93
C ILE A 613 -43.16 -11.55 -11.02
N ASP A 614 -44.11 -12.48 -11.15
CA ASP A 614 -45.16 -12.44 -12.17
C ASP A 614 -45.99 -11.14 -12.09
N PHE A 615 -46.32 -10.70 -10.87
CA PHE A 615 -47.02 -9.44 -10.63
C PHE A 615 -46.19 -8.24 -11.09
N ASN A 616 -44.91 -8.15 -10.73
CA ASN A 616 -44.04 -7.03 -11.12
C ASN A 616 -43.76 -7.03 -12.63
N GLN A 617 -43.61 -8.20 -13.25
CA GLN A 617 -43.47 -8.35 -14.71
C GLN A 617 -44.74 -7.86 -15.43
N ARG A 618 -45.94 -8.25 -14.96
CA ARG A 618 -47.20 -7.75 -15.54
C ARG A 618 -47.41 -6.25 -15.31
N LYS A 619 -47.01 -5.75 -14.13
CA LYS A 619 -47.19 -4.35 -13.74
C LYS A 619 -46.30 -3.41 -14.51
N THR A 620 -45.03 -3.78 -14.70
CA THR A 620 -44.01 -2.91 -15.33
C THR A 620 -43.81 -3.21 -16.82
N GLY A 621 -44.20 -4.40 -17.29
CA GLY A 621 -43.91 -4.88 -18.63
C GLY A 621 -42.45 -5.35 -18.82
N LEU A 622 -41.62 -5.31 -17.77
CA LEU A 622 -40.21 -5.68 -17.83
C LEU A 622 -40.00 -7.14 -17.44
N THR A 623 -38.95 -7.77 -17.97
CA THR A 623 -38.53 -9.12 -17.55
C THR A 623 -37.74 -9.12 -16.25
N GLU A 624 -37.14 -7.98 -15.89
CA GLU A 624 -36.33 -7.76 -14.70
C GLU A 624 -36.12 -6.24 -14.40
N ALA A 625 -35.63 -5.92 -13.21
CA ALA A 625 -35.28 -4.59 -12.69
C ALA A 625 -34.11 -3.86 -13.39
N VAL A 626 -33.63 -4.35 -14.54
CA VAL A 626 -32.64 -3.63 -15.36
C VAL A 626 -32.90 -3.90 -16.84
N GLN A 627 -32.85 -2.83 -17.63
CA GLN A 627 -32.76 -2.91 -19.09
C GLN A 627 -31.32 -2.62 -19.51
N THR A 628 -30.77 -3.44 -20.39
CA THR A 628 -29.40 -3.30 -20.91
C THR A 628 -29.42 -3.33 -22.41
N GLY A 629 -28.53 -2.57 -23.05
CA GLY A 629 -28.47 -2.50 -24.50
C GLY A 629 -27.43 -1.52 -24.99
N THR A 630 -27.39 -1.34 -26.30
CA THR A 630 -26.57 -0.32 -26.93
C THR A 630 -27.43 0.78 -27.52
N GLY A 631 -26.84 1.95 -27.71
CA GLY A 631 -27.51 3.04 -28.38
C GLY A 631 -26.55 4.15 -28.72
N GLN A 632 -27.04 5.19 -29.38
CA GLN A 632 -26.23 6.38 -29.62
C GLN A 632 -26.61 7.47 -28.64
N LEU A 633 -25.62 8.16 -28.10
CA LEU A 633 -25.79 9.30 -27.24
C LEU A 633 -25.21 10.53 -27.97
N ASN A 634 -26.08 11.32 -28.59
CA ASN A 634 -25.71 12.38 -29.53
C ASN A 634 -24.72 11.90 -30.63
N GLY A 635 -25.01 10.75 -31.24
CA GLY A 635 -24.21 10.13 -32.30
C GLY A 635 -23.03 9.28 -31.82
N ILE A 636 -22.82 9.14 -30.51
CA ILE A 636 -21.73 8.35 -29.93
C ILE A 636 -22.29 7.00 -29.50
N PRO A 637 -21.83 5.87 -30.06
CA PRO A 637 -22.28 4.55 -29.63
C PRO A 637 -21.81 4.29 -28.21
N VAL A 638 -22.74 3.89 -27.35
CA VAL A 638 -22.50 3.59 -25.93
C VAL A 638 -23.22 2.31 -25.56
N ALA A 639 -22.66 1.59 -24.59
CA ALA A 639 -23.37 0.55 -23.87
C ALA A 639 -24.02 1.19 -22.64
N ILE A 640 -25.31 0.96 -22.43
CA ILE A 640 -26.06 1.55 -21.31
C ILE A 640 -26.92 0.51 -20.60
N GLY A 641 -26.87 0.53 -19.27
CA GLY A 641 -27.74 -0.23 -18.39
C GLY A 641 -28.56 0.71 -17.52
N VAL A 642 -29.88 0.53 -17.48
CA VAL A 642 -30.80 1.37 -16.72
C VAL A 642 -31.63 0.52 -15.77
N MET A 643 -31.40 0.70 -14.47
CA MET A 643 -32.17 0.01 -13.43
C MET A 643 -33.55 0.65 -13.25
N ASP A 644 -34.53 -0.18 -12.90
CA ASP A 644 -35.92 0.24 -12.67
C ASP A 644 -36.36 -0.06 -11.23
N PHE A 645 -36.59 1.00 -10.45
CA PHE A 645 -37.02 0.85 -9.06
C PHE A 645 -38.45 0.31 -8.93
N GLN A 646 -39.30 0.47 -9.95
CA GLN A 646 -40.69 -0.01 -9.89
C GLN A 646 -40.76 -1.54 -9.90
N PHE A 647 -39.76 -2.21 -10.48
CA PHE A 647 -39.63 -3.66 -10.46
C PHE A 647 -38.95 -4.10 -9.18
N MET A 648 -39.75 -4.60 -8.21
CA MET A 648 -39.23 -5.13 -6.95
C MET A 648 -38.23 -4.22 -6.20
N GLY A 649 -38.47 -2.90 -6.23
CA GLY A 649 -37.59 -1.92 -5.57
C GLY A 649 -36.20 -1.81 -6.21
N GLY A 650 -36.07 -2.14 -7.50
CA GLY A 650 -34.78 -2.15 -8.18
C GLY A 650 -33.79 -3.16 -7.59
N SER A 651 -34.30 -4.14 -6.83
CA SER A 651 -33.45 -5.09 -6.11
C SER A 651 -32.64 -5.93 -7.10
N MET A 652 -31.33 -6.04 -6.86
CA MET A 652 -30.44 -6.76 -7.75
C MET A 652 -30.60 -8.27 -7.55
N GLY A 653 -31.30 -8.95 -8.46
CA GLY A 653 -31.35 -10.41 -8.56
C GLY A 653 -30.19 -10.98 -9.37
N SER A 654 -30.15 -12.31 -9.49
CA SER A 654 -29.20 -13.05 -10.34
C SER A 654 -29.23 -12.59 -11.80
N VAL A 655 -30.43 -12.33 -12.34
CA VAL A 655 -30.61 -11.84 -13.73
C VAL A 655 -30.13 -10.40 -13.90
N VAL A 656 -30.37 -9.50 -12.93
CA VAL A 656 -29.80 -8.14 -12.96
C VAL A 656 -28.27 -8.21 -13.05
N GLY A 657 -27.67 -9.06 -12.22
CA GLY A 657 -26.24 -9.32 -12.22
C GLY A 657 -25.69 -9.81 -13.55
N GLU A 658 -26.37 -10.80 -14.14
CA GLU A 658 -26.00 -11.39 -15.43
C GLU A 658 -26.10 -10.37 -16.57
N LYS A 659 -27.22 -9.64 -16.68
CA LYS A 659 -27.44 -8.64 -17.73
C LYS A 659 -26.38 -7.53 -17.70
N ILE A 660 -26.09 -6.99 -16.51
CA ILE A 660 -25.06 -5.94 -16.37
C ILE A 660 -23.67 -6.50 -16.71
N THR A 661 -23.34 -7.72 -16.28
CA THR A 661 -22.05 -8.33 -16.59
C THR A 661 -21.87 -8.53 -18.10
N ARG A 662 -22.87 -9.07 -18.79
CA ARG A 662 -22.85 -9.25 -20.25
C ARG A 662 -22.74 -7.93 -21.00
N LEU A 663 -23.43 -6.89 -20.53
CA LEU A 663 -23.31 -5.55 -21.07
C LEU A 663 -21.86 -5.03 -20.95
N ILE A 664 -21.22 -5.21 -19.78
CA ILE A 664 -19.82 -4.80 -19.58
C ILE A 664 -18.88 -5.58 -20.50
N GLU A 665 -19.04 -6.90 -20.60
CA GLU A 665 -18.21 -7.75 -21.47
C GLU A 665 -18.40 -7.38 -22.95
N TYR A 666 -19.64 -7.12 -23.36
CA TYR A 666 -19.94 -6.63 -24.71
C TYR A 666 -19.29 -5.27 -24.96
N ALA A 667 -19.45 -4.31 -24.04
CA ALA A 667 -18.81 -3.00 -24.13
C ALA A 667 -17.29 -3.12 -24.18
N THR A 668 -16.71 -4.06 -23.43
CA THR A 668 -15.28 -4.38 -23.43
C THR A 668 -14.81 -4.84 -24.81
N ASN A 669 -15.55 -5.78 -25.42
CA ASN A 669 -15.20 -6.37 -26.70
C ASN A 669 -15.40 -5.41 -27.87
N GLN A 670 -16.42 -4.54 -27.79
CA GLN A 670 -16.73 -3.53 -28.80
C GLN A 670 -16.03 -2.19 -28.56
N PHE A 671 -15.25 -2.06 -27.48
CA PHE A 671 -14.59 -0.82 -27.05
C PHE A 671 -15.57 0.36 -26.90
N LEU A 672 -16.76 0.09 -26.38
CA LEU A 672 -17.80 1.10 -26.15
C LEU A 672 -17.66 1.71 -24.75
N PRO A 673 -17.92 3.03 -24.59
CA PRO A 673 -18.12 3.61 -23.27
C PRO A 673 -19.33 2.97 -22.58
N LEU A 674 -19.23 2.81 -21.26
CA LEU A 674 -20.27 2.19 -20.45
C LEU A 674 -20.96 3.23 -19.55
N ILE A 675 -22.29 3.20 -19.52
CA ILE A 675 -23.10 4.00 -18.61
C ILE A 675 -24.02 3.08 -17.80
N LEU A 676 -23.99 3.17 -16.47
CA LEU A 676 -24.95 2.46 -15.62
C LEU A 676 -25.77 3.47 -14.79
N VAL A 677 -27.08 3.49 -15.01
CA VAL A 677 -28.03 4.26 -14.21
C VAL A 677 -28.56 3.37 -13.08
N CYS A 678 -28.20 3.72 -11.86
CA CYS A 678 -28.45 2.94 -10.66
C CYS A 678 -29.70 3.44 -9.93
N ALA A 679 -30.60 2.52 -9.61
CA ALA A 679 -31.80 2.73 -8.80
C ALA A 679 -32.10 1.42 -8.07
N SER A 680 -31.86 1.34 -6.76
CA SER A 680 -31.98 0.08 -6.03
C SER A 680 -32.19 0.24 -4.52
N GLY A 681 -33.05 -0.63 -3.98
CA GLY A 681 -33.21 -0.88 -2.54
C GLY A 681 -32.19 -1.87 -1.96
N GLY A 682 -31.31 -2.45 -2.78
CA GLY A 682 -30.28 -3.41 -2.36
C GLY A 682 -30.31 -4.75 -3.11
N ALA A 683 -29.72 -5.79 -2.51
CA ALA A 683 -29.72 -7.14 -3.09
C ALA A 683 -31.08 -7.82 -2.89
N ARG A 684 -31.50 -8.65 -3.87
CA ARG A 684 -32.76 -9.40 -3.80
C ARG A 684 -32.61 -10.65 -2.93
N MET A 685 -32.91 -10.49 -1.64
CA MET A 685 -32.76 -11.57 -0.64
C MET A 685 -33.58 -12.83 -0.94
N GLN A 686 -34.67 -12.72 -1.71
CA GLN A 686 -35.51 -13.85 -2.13
C GLN A 686 -34.78 -14.82 -3.08
N GLU A 687 -33.63 -14.43 -3.63
CA GLU A 687 -32.75 -15.31 -4.42
C GLU A 687 -31.49 -15.76 -3.65
N GLY A 688 -31.37 -15.37 -2.38
CA GLY A 688 -30.29 -15.79 -1.48
C GLY A 688 -28.90 -15.35 -1.95
N SER A 689 -27.93 -16.26 -1.84
CA SER A 689 -26.53 -16.01 -2.21
C SER A 689 -26.33 -15.72 -3.70
N LEU A 690 -27.21 -16.23 -4.57
CA LEU A 690 -27.13 -15.99 -6.02
C LEU A 690 -27.23 -14.52 -6.37
N SER A 691 -28.06 -13.76 -5.63
CA SER A 691 -28.18 -12.31 -5.76
C SER A 691 -26.94 -11.58 -5.22
N LEU A 692 -26.43 -11.99 -4.05
CA LEU A 692 -25.24 -11.38 -3.42
C LEU A 692 -23.97 -11.55 -4.26
N MET A 693 -23.75 -12.71 -4.86
CA MET A 693 -22.56 -12.99 -5.68
C MET A 693 -22.49 -12.14 -6.95
N GLN A 694 -23.60 -11.56 -7.39
CA GLN A 694 -23.60 -10.64 -8.55
C GLN A 694 -22.77 -9.38 -8.30
N MET A 695 -22.64 -8.93 -7.04
CA MET A 695 -21.79 -7.78 -6.70
C MET A 695 -20.33 -8.03 -7.09
N ALA A 696 -19.81 -9.21 -6.70
CA ALA A 696 -18.45 -9.61 -7.00
C ALA A 696 -18.27 -9.83 -8.51
N LYS A 697 -19.25 -10.46 -9.16
CA LYS A 697 -19.24 -10.71 -10.60
C LYS A 697 -19.15 -9.42 -11.43
N ILE A 698 -20.05 -8.47 -11.18
CA ILE A 698 -20.06 -7.19 -11.89
C ILE A 698 -18.77 -6.40 -11.61
N SER A 699 -18.33 -6.35 -10.35
CA SER A 699 -17.11 -5.62 -9.97
C SER A 699 -15.86 -6.20 -10.64
N SER A 700 -15.78 -7.52 -10.80
CA SER A 700 -14.70 -8.19 -11.54
C SER A 700 -14.72 -7.83 -13.02
N ALA A 701 -15.90 -7.79 -13.65
CA ALA A 701 -16.02 -7.41 -15.06
C ALA A 701 -15.63 -5.93 -15.28
N LEU A 702 -16.04 -5.03 -14.38
CA LEU A 702 -15.64 -3.62 -14.41
C LEU A 702 -14.14 -3.44 -14.21
N HIS A 703 -13.51 -4.21 -13.32
CA HIS A 703 -12.06 -4.15 -13.13
C HIS A 703 -11.31 -4.46 -14.44
N ASP A 704 -11.75 -5.46 -15.19
CA ASP A 704 -11.15 -5.79 -16.49
C ASP A 704 -11.41 -4.68 -17.53
N PHE A 705 -12.63 -4.14 -17.58
CA PHE A 705 -13.02 -3.02 -18.45
C PHE A 705 -12.15 -1.76 -18.21
N GLN A 706 -12.01 -1.32 -16.96
CA GLN A 706 -11.29 -0.09 -16.61
C GLN A 706 -9.78 -0.31 -16.49
N SER A 707 -9.32 -1.37 -15.82
CA SER A 707 -7.90 -1.52 -15.48
C SER A 707 -7.08 -2.19 -16.58
N LYS A 708 -7.61 -3.22 -17.24
CA LYS A 708 -6.90 -3.95 -18.30
C LYS A 708 -7.13 -3.32 -19.68
N LYS A 709 -8.37 -2.92 -19.98
CA LYS A 709 -8.72 -2.33 -21.29
C LYS A 709 -8.71 -0.81 -21.34
N LYS A 710 -8.63 -0.13 -20.18
CA LYS A 710 -8.58 1.34 -20.07
C LYS A 710 -9.79 2.02 -20.71
N LEU A 711 -10.96 1.39 -20.62
CA LEU A 711 -12.23 1.90 -21.14
C LEU A 711 -12.97 2.70 -20.06
N PHE A 712 -13.81 3.64 -20.50
CA PHE A 712 -14.42 4.67 -19.65
C PHE A 712 -15.83 4.28 -19.18
N TYR A 713 -16.04 4.32 -17.86
CA TYR A 713 -17.28 3.95 -17.20
C TYR A 713 -17.88 5.12 -16.40
N VAL A 714 -19.14 5.45 -16.67
CA VAL A 714 -19.92 6.45 -15.92
C VAL A 714 -21.01 5.77 -15.09
N SER A 715 -21.02 6.06 -13.79
CA SER A 715 -22.11 5.67 -12.88
C SER A 715 -23.04 6.85 -12.64
N ILE A 716 -24.35 6.64 -12.77
CA ILE A 716 -25.39 7.65 -12.51
C ILE A 716 -26.30 7.17 -11.40
N LEU A 717 -26.25 7.84 -10.25
CA LEU A 717 -26.99 7.49 -9.05
C LEU A 717 -28.32 8.24 -8.99
N THR A 718 -29.40 7.49 -8.87
CA THR A 718 -30.75 8.03 -8.75
C THR A 718 -31.38 7.65 -7.40
N SER A 719 -32.55 8.24 -7.08
CA SER A 719 -33.21 8.02 -5.80
C SER A 719 -34.18 6.82 -5.84
N PRO A 720 -34.04 5.82 -4.95
CA PRO A 720 -32.91 5.56 -4.05
C PRO A 720 -31.82 4.70 -4.72
N THR A 721 -30.55 4.86 -4.31
CA THR A 721 -29.46 3.91 -4.61
C THR A 721 -28.85 3.43 -3.30
N THR A 722 -29.13 2.18 -2.94
CA THR A 722 -28.76 1.64 -1.63
C THR A 722 -28.22 0.21 -1.64
N GLY A 723 -27.63 -0.21 -0.52
CA GLY A 723 -27.24 -1.60 -0.29
C GLY A 723 -26.16 -2.10 -1.22
N GLY A 724 -26.37 -3.30 -1.78
CA GLY A 724 -25.39 -3.99 -2.62
C GLY A 724 -25.00 -3.24 -3.89
N VAL A 725 -25.89 -2.41 -4.45
CA VAL A 725 -25.58 -1.60 -5.65
C VAL A 725 -24.61 -0.46 -5.31
N THR A 726 -24.86 0.27 -4.22
CA THR A 726 -23.93 1.29 -3.71
C THR A 726 -22.60 0.68 -3.28
N ALA A 727 -22.59 -0.53 -2.73
CA ALA A 727 -21.36 -1.22 -2.34
C ALA A 727 -20.57 -1.86 -3.49
N SER A 728 -21.10 -1.81 -4.72
CA SER A 728 -20.46 -2.40 -5.90
C SER A 728 -20.45 -1.40 -7.05
N PHE A 729 -21.00 -1.75 -8.21
CA PHE A 729 -20.87 -0.99 -9.46
C PHE A 729 -21.32 0.47 -9.35
N GLY A 730 -22.29 0.79 -8.50
CA GLY A 730 -22.74 2.16 -8.31
C GLY A 730 -21.63 3.14 -7.89
N MET A 731 -20.63 2.70 -7.12
CA MET A 731 -19.51 3.54 -6.65
C MET A 731 -18.18 3.29 -7.39
N LEU A 732 -18.18 2.50 -8.46
CA LEU A 732 -16.96 2.13 -9.21
C LEU A 732 -16.77 2.93 -10.52
N GLY A 733 -17.61 3.94 -10.76
CA GLY A 733 -17.50 4.80 -11.95
C GLY A 733 -16.18 5.58 -12.00
N ASP A 734 -15.61 5.75 -13.19
CA ASP A 734 -14.54 6.73 -13.43
C ASP A 734 -15.06 8.16 -13.22
N ILE A 735 -16.37 8.36 -13.47
CA ILE A 735 -17.16 9.52 -13.03
C ILE A 735 -18.44 9.00 -12.37
N ILE A 736 -18.74 9.53 -11.19
CA ILE A 736 -19.96 9.26 -10.42
C ILE A 736 -20.84 10.50 -10.42
N ILE A 737 -21.91 10.47 -11.20
CA ILE A 737 -22.92 11.53 -11.31
C ILE A 737 -24.09 11.19 -10.39
N VAL A 738 -24.63 12.17 -9.68
CA VAL A 738 -25.82 12.00 -8.83
C VAL A 738 -26.94 12.95 -9.25
N GLU A 739 -28.19 12.50 -9.16
CA GLU A 739 -29.36 13.38 -9.36
C GLU A 739 -29.63 14.25 -8.11
N PRO A 740 -30.16 15.48 -8.27
CA PRO A 740 -30.58 16.31 -7.15
C PRO A 740 -31.57 15.59 -6.22
N ASN A 741 -31.39 15.78 -4.91
CA ASN A 741 -32.19 15.15 -3.84
C ASN A 741 -32.17 13.61 -3.83
N ALA A 742 -31.23 12.96 -4.51
CA ALA A 742 -31.17 11.50 -4.50
C ALA A 742 -30.80 10.94 -3.12
N TYR A 743 -31.52 9.90 -2.69
CA TYR A 743 -31.19 9.16 -1.48
C TYR A 743 -30.16 8.08 -1.78
N VAL A 744 -28.93 8.26 -1.28
CA VAL A 744 -27.81 7.33 -1.52
C VAL A 744 -27.25 6.84 -0.19
N ALA A 745 -27.27 5.52 0.05
CA ALA A 745 -26.83 4.98 1.33
C ALA A 745 -26.45 3.50 1.27
N PHE A 746 -25.36 3.09 1.93
CA PHE A 746 -25.06 1.66 2.10
C PHE A 746 -26.13 0.94 2.93
N ALA A 747 -26.51 1.52 4.07
CA ALA A 747 -27.59 1.01 4.92
C ALA A 747 -28.64 2.10 5.15
N GLY A 748 -29.92 1.71 5.15
CA GLY A 748 -31.03 2.65 5.39
C GLY A 748 -30.96 3.26 6.78
N LYS A 749 -31.41 4.52 6.93
CA LYS A 749 -31.41 5.27 8.19
C LYS A 749 -31.87 4.43 9.38
N ARG A 750 -33.04 3.79 9.26
CA ARG A 750 -33.64 2.93 10.29
C ARG A 750 -32.71 1.80 10.74
N VAL A 751 -32.01 1.15 9.80
CA VAL A 751 -31.10 0.03 10.10
C VAL A 751 -29.91 0.53 10.91
N ILE A 752 -29.34 1.66 10.53
CA ILE A 752 -28.19 2.24 11.24
C ILE A 752 -28.62 2.72 12.64
N GLU A 753 -29.78 3.38 12.76
CA GLU A 753 -30.30 3.83 14.06
C GLU A 753 -30.59 2.66 15.01
N GLN A 754 -31.16 1.56 14.48
CA GLN A 754 -31.43 0.34 15.26
C GLN A 754 -30.14 -0.40 15.65
N THR A 755 -29.12 -0.39 14.80
CA THR A 755 -27.85 -1.10 15.05
C THR A 755 -26.95 -0.32 16.00
N LEU A 756 -26.89 1.00 15.85
CA LEU A 756 -25.99 1.87 16.62
C LEU A 756 -26.66 2.54 17.82
N ASN A 757 -27.98 2.37 17.97
CA ASN A 757 -28.80 3.00 19.00
C ASN A 757 -28.61 4.54 19.10
N LYS A 758 -28.43 5.18 17.94
CA LYS A 758 -28.18 6.62 17.78
C LYS A 758 -29.03 7.20 16.66
N THR A 759 -29.61 8.37 16.85
CA THR A 759 -30.38 9.09 15.82
C THR A 759 -29.47 9.68 14.76
N ILE A 760 -29.84 9.49 13.49
CA ILE A 760 -29.12 10.04 12.34
C ILE A 760 -29.71 11.40 11.95
N PRO A 761 -28.88 12.46 11.79
CA PRO A 761 -29.32 13.75 11.31
C PRO A 761 -30.09 13.65 9.99
N GLU A 762 -31.20 14.37 9.91
CA GLU A 762 -32.02 14.44 8.70
C GLU A 762 -31.21 15.05 7.53
N GLY A 763 -31.37 14.48 6.33
CA GLY A 763 -30.62 14.90 5.14
C GLY A 763 -29.18 14.36 5.01
N SER A 764 -28.65 13.63 6.01
CA SER A 764 -27.27 13.09 5.98
C SER A 764 -26.99 12.04 4.89
N GLN A 765 -28.04 11.51 4.26
CA GLN A 765 -27.95 10.53 3.16
C GLN A 765 -28.49 11.10 1.83
N ALA A 766 -28.70 12.42 1.76
CA ALA A 766 -29.09 13.11 0.54
C ALA A 766 -27.87 13.46 -0.33
N ALA A 767 -28.07 13.50 -1.64
CA ALA A 767 -27.06 13.80 -2.65
C ALA A 767 -26.23 15.05 -2.32
N GLU A 768 -26.89 16.13 -1.92
CA GLU A 768 -26.26 17.42 -1.61
C GLU A 768 -25.32 17.32 -0.40
N TYR A 769 -25.76 16.63 0.65
CA TYR A 769 -24.96 16.44 1.86
C TYR A 769 -23.71 15.61 1.56
N LEU A 770 -23.87 14.51 0.82
CA LEU A 770 -22.79 13.60 0.48
C LEU A 770 -21.82 14.19 -0.56
N PHE A 771 -22.31 15.02 -1.48
CA PHE A 771 -21.49 15.79 -2.42
C PHE A 771 -20.55 16.75 -1.68
N HIS A 772 -21.04 17.49 -0.68
CA HIS A 772 -20.20 18.34 0.18
C HIS A 772 -19.14 17.56 0.97
N LYS A 773 -19.31 16.24 1.14
CA LYS A 773 -18.32 15.35 1.75
C LYS A 773 -17.35 14.72 0.74
N GLY A 774 -17.47 15.09 -0.54
CA GLY A 774 -16.59 14.63 -1.61
C GLY A 774 -16.89 13.24 -2.13
N LEU A 775 -18.13 12.75 -1.97
CA LEU A 775 -18.51 11.39 -2.38
C LEU A 775 -18.84 11.26 -3.88
N PHE A 776 -19.18 12.35 -4.57
CA PHE A 776 -19.64 12.36 -5.98
C PHE A 776 -18.99 13.50 -6.78
N ASP A 777 -18.95 13.38 -8.11
CA ASP A 777 -18.24 14.30 -9.01
C ASP A 777 -19.08 15.53 -9.43
N PRO A 778 -20.25 15.36 -10.09
CA PRO A 778 -21.26 16.42 -10.13
C PRO A 778 -22.67 15.98 -9.73
N ILE A 779 -23.46 16.95 -9.22
CA ILE A 779 -24.92 16.83 -9.11
C ILE A 779 -25.54 17.36 -10.41
N VAL A 780 -26.25 16.52 -11.17
CA VAL A 780 -26.78 16.87 -12.49
C VAL A 780 -28.27 16.56 -12.59
N PRO A 781 -29.14 17.56 -12.84
CA PRO A 781 -30.56 17.32 -13.12
C PRO A 781 -30.77 16.48 -14.39
N ARG A 782 -31.92 15.81 -14.51
CA ARG A 782 -32.24 14.90 -15.65
C ARG A 782 -32.16 15.57 -17.02
N ASN A 783 -32.69 16.79 -17.15
CA ASN A 783 -32.78 17.50 -18.44
C ASN A 783 -31.42 17.81 -19.09
N PRO A 784 -30.41 18.34 -18.36
CA PRO A 784 -29.08 18.54 -18.95
C PRO A 784 -28.26 17.24 -19.07
N LEU A 785 -28.67 16.12 -18.45
CA LEU A 785 -27.85 14.93 -18.30
C LEU A 785 -27.39 14.31 -19.63
N LYS A 786 -28.28 14.14 -20.62
CA LYS A 786 -27.89 13.64 -21.96
C LYS A 786 -26.84 14.55 -22.62
N GLY A 787 -26.98 15.87 -22.44
CA GLY A 787 -25.98 16.84 -22.90
C GLY A 787 -24.64 16.69 -22.17
N VAL A 788 -24.67 16.55 -20.84
CA VAL A 788 -23.49 16.33 -19.99
C VAL A 788 -22.77 15.02 -20.34
N LEU A 789 -23.51 13.93 -20.52
CA LEU A 789 -22.97 12.63 -20.91
C LEU A 789 -22.31 12.70 -22.30
N SER A 790 -22.96 13.31 -23.30
CA SER A 790 -22.41 13.40 -24.66
C SER A 790 -21.12 14.20 -24.80
N SER A 791 -20.90 15.08 -23.84
CA SER A 791 -19.85 16.10 -23.91
C SER A 791 -18.66 15.78 -23.01
N GLY A 792 -18.72 14.64 -22.31
CA GLY A 792 -17.61 14.02 -21.58
C GLY A 792 -16.89 12.92 -22.36
N TYR A 793 -17.29 12.62 -23.60
CA TYR A 793 -16.62 11.60 -24.42
C TYR A 793 -15.56 12.22 -25.34
N ASP A 794 -14.29 12.08 -24.96
CA ASP A 794 -13.17 12.28 -25.88
C ASP A 794 -13.07 11.04 -26.80
N ARG A 795 -13.51 11.17 -28.06
CA ARG A 795 -13.46 10.07 -29.03
C ARG A 795 -12.19 10.15 -29.86
N PHE A 796 -11.26 9.22 -29.63
CA PHE A 796 -10.07 9.03 -30.44
C PHE A 796 -10.22 7.76 -31.28
N ASP A 797 -10.44 7.90 -32.59
CA ASP A 797 -10.53 6.76 -33.50
C ASP A 797 -9.21 6.56 -34.26
N ILE A 798 -8.42 5.60 -33.79
CA ILE A 798 -7.10 5.25 -34.36
C ILE A 798 -7.25 4.53 -35.71
N LYS A 799 -8.41 3.91 -36.02
CA LYS A 799 -8.64 3.18 -37.26
C LYS A 799 -8.91 4.09 -38.45
N GLU A 800 -9.62 5.19 -38.24
CA GLU A 800 -10.04 6.12 -39.30
C GLU A 800 -9.08 7.31 -39.50
N GLY A 801 -8.12 7.51 -38.57
CA GLY A 801 -7.16 8.62 -38.66
C GLY A 801 -7.80 10.00 -38.45
N ILE A 802 -8.81 10.09 -37.59
CA ILE A 802 -9.59 11.32 -37.33
C ILE A 802 -9.57 11.65 -35.82
N VAL A 803 -9.29 12.91 -35.48
CA VAL A 803 -9.37 13.45 -34.13
C VAL A 803 -10.60 14.34 -34.01
N CYS A 804 -11.46 14.04 -33.04
CA CYS A 804 -12.63 14.85 -32.70
C CYS A 804 -12.43 15.47 -31.32
N ILE A 805 -12.38 16.80 -31.24
CA ILE A 805 -12.24 17.52 -29.97
C ILE A 805 -13.58 18.15 -29.59
N PHE A 806 -14.06 17.82 -28.40
CA PHE A 806 -15.23 18.45 -27.80
C PHE A 806 -14.78 19.49 -26.76
N ARG A 807 -15.30 20.71 -26.85
CA ARG A 807 -15.02 21.78 -25.86
C ARG A 807 -16.29 22.19 -25.13
N TRP A 808 -16.28 22.14 -23.79
CA TRP A 808 -17.17 22.94 -22.95
C TRP A 808 -16.60 24.38 -22.85
N GLY A 809 -17.41 25.36 -23.23
CA GLY A 809 -17.05 26.77 -23.17
C GLY A 809 -17.11 27.34 -21.75
N PHE A 810 -16.19 28.25 -21.47
CA PHE A 810 -16.13 29.16 -20.32
C PHE A 810 -17.38 30.03 -20.08
N PRO A 811 -17.48 30.68 -18.90
CA PRO A 811 -18.52 31.67 -18.64
C PRO A 811 -18.31 32.89 -19.55
N GLY A 812 -19.28 33.17 -20.42
CA GLY A 812 -19.31 34.44 -21.15
C GLY A 812 -20.11 34.45 -22.44
N LYS A 813 -20.00 33.44 -23.32
CA LYS A 813 -20.81 33.39 -24.55
C LYS A 813 -21.06 31.94 -25.02
N ASN A 814 -22.33 31.58 -25.13
CA ASN A 814 -22.86 30.31 -25.65
C ASN A 814 -22.40 30.01 -27.09
N ARG A 815 -21.27 29.31 -27.28
CA ARG A 815 -20.99 28.58 -28.53
C ARG A 815 -20.25 27.25 -28.25
N ARG A 816 -20.95 26.15 -28.56
CA ARG A 816 -20.38 24.81 -28.74
C ARG A 816 -19.54 24.83 -30.02
N ILE A 817 -18.32 24.31 -30.00
CA ILE A 817 -17.52 24.13 -31.23
C ILE A 817 -17.14 22.66 -31.30
N PHE A 818 -17.70 21.97 -32.30
CA PHE A 818 -17.31 20.63 -32.71
C PHE A 818 -16.19 20.78 -33.74
N LEU A 819 -15.02 20.24 -33.45
CA LEU A 819 -13.86 20.34 -34.33
C LEU A 819 -13.39 18.93 -34.71
N ARG A 820 -13.47 18.63 -36.01
CA ARG A 820 -13.06 17.36 -36.63
C ARG A 820 -11.83 17.61 -37.49
N PHE A 821 -10.75 16.89 -37.22
CA PHE A 821 -9.50 17.00 -37.94
C PHE A 821 -9.01 15.62 -38.39
N LEU A 822 -8.39 15.54 -39.57
CA LEU A 822 -7.66 14.35 -39.96
C LEU A 822 -6.30 14.37 -39.25
N MET A 823 -5.88 13.24 -38.68
CA MET A 823 -4.59 13.09 -37.99
C MET A 823 -3.41 13.59 -38.83
N LYS A 824 -3.45 13.35 -40.16
CA LYS A 824 -2.43 13.81 -41.12
C LYS A 824 -2.31 15.34 -41.22
N ASP A 825 -3.34 16.07 -40.84
CA ASP A 825 -3.38 17.53 -40.90
C ASP A 825 -2.95 18.15 -39.56
N ILE A 826 -2.80 17.37 -38.49
CA ILE A 826 -2.29 17.84 -37.20
C ILE A 826 -0.77 17.92 -37.29
N GLN A 827 -0.22 19.11 -37.02
CA GLN A 827 1.21 19.39 -37.20
C GLN A 827 2.00 19.22 -35.91
N SER A 828 1.43 19.66 -34.79
CA SER A 828 2.12 19.71 -33.50
C SER A 828 1.17 20.01 -32.34
N ILE A 829 1.70 19.89 -31.11
CA ILE A 829 1.05 20.34 -29.87
C ILE A 829 1.87 21.49 -29.29
N ARG A 830 1.26 22.63 -28.96
CA ARG A 830 1.92 23.83 -28.45
C ARG A 830 1.42 24.19 -27.06
N ILE A 831 2.33 24.54 -26.14
CA ILE A 831 1.95 25.09 -24.83
C ILE A 831 2.08 26.62 -24.91
N GLU A 832 1.04 27.35 -24.52
CA GLU A 832 1.05 28.80 -24.38
C GLU A 832 0.96 29.19 -22.90
N VAL A 833 1.83 30.11 -22.46
CA VAL A 833 1.83 30.67 -21.10
C VAL A 833 1.51 32.16 -21.20
N LYS A 834 0.43 32.61 -20.56
CA LYS A 834 0.08 34.04 -20.47
C LYS A 834 0.49 34.61 -19.13
N GLU A 835 1.31 35.66 -19.14
CA GLU A 835 1.79 36.36 -17.93
C GLU A 835 0.70 37.26 -17.32
N GLY A 836 0.60 37.23 -15.99
CA GLY A 836 -0.35 37.98 -15.16
C GLY A 836 -0.26 37.56 -13.68
N PHE A 837 -1.07 38.16 -12.77
CA PHE A 837 -1.06 37.84 -11.32
C PHE A 837 -1.27 36.35 -11.00
N TYR A 838 -1.87 35.60 -11.93
CA TYR A 838 -1.87 34.13 -11.97
C TYR A 838 -1.42 33.70 -13.36
N ALA A 839 -0.28 33.01 -13.48
CA ALA A 839 0.20 32.50 -14.76
C ALA A 839 -0.75 31.43 -15.30
N ARG A 840 -1.45 31.72 -16.40
CA ARG A 840 -2.41 30.80 -17.03
C ARG A 840 -1.71 30.04 -18.15
N ARG A 841 -1.78 28.71 -18.10
CA ARG A 841 -1.13 27.81 -19.07
C ARG A 841 -2.21 27.10 -19.88
N ALA A 842 -2.07 27.09 -21.20
CA ALA A 842 -3.02 26.44 -22.10
C ALA A 842 -2.30 25.58 -23.16
N LEU A 843 -2.86 24.41 -23.44
CA LEU A 843 -2.39 23.50 -24.47
C LEU A 843 -3.12 23.83 -25.78
N TYR A 844 -2.43 23.76 -26.90
CA TYR A 844 -2.95 24.00 -28.25
C TYR A 844 -2.49 22.88 -29.17
N MET A 845 -3.26 22.64 -30.22
CA MET A 845 -2.99 21.73 -31.31
C MET A 845 -2.91 22.54 -32.60
N GLU A 846 -1.80 22.43 -33.32
CA GLU A 846 -1.62 23.13 -34.58
C GLU A 846 -2.08 22.28 -35.76
N ILE A 847 -2.79 22.90 -36.69
CA ILE A 847 -3.44 22.20 -37.78
C ILE A 847 -3.06 22.86 -39.10
N ARG A 848 -2.57 22.05 -40.03
CA ARG A 848 -2.07 22.44 -41.34
C ARG A 848 -3.17 23.19 -42.10
N GLY A 849 -2.94 24.48 -42.34
CA GLY A 849 -3.86 25.35 -43.08
C GLY A 849 -5.10 25.82 -42.30
N GLN A 850 -5.26 25.46 -41.02
CA GLN A 850 -6.43 25.83 -40.19
C GLN A 850 -6.08 26.55 -38.87
N GLY A 851 -4.80 26.61 -38.49
CA GLY A 851 -4.32 27.38 -37.32
C GLY A 851 -4.36 26.59 -36.00
N SER A 852 -4.24 27.31 -34.88
CA SER A 852 -4.08 26.75 -33.53
C SER A 852 -5.42 26.52 -32.81
N VAL A 853 -5.61 25.32 -32.24
CA VAL A 853 -6.83 24.91 -31.54
C VAL A 853 -6.53 24.57 -30.07
N PRO A 854 -7.09 25.27 -29.08
CA PRO A 854 -6.82 25.00 -27.66
C PRO A 854 -7.41 23.65 -27.20
N LEU A 855 -6.59 22.84 -26.53
CA LEU A 855 -6.90 21.53 -25.96
C LEU A 855 -7.22 21.56 -24.45
N THR A 856 -6.78 22.58 -23.70
CA THR A 856 -7.13 22.76 -22.28
C THR A 856 -7.98 24.02 -22.06
N ARG A 857 -8.61 24.14 -20.89
CA ARG A 857 -9.33 25.36 -20.53
C ARG A 857 -8.32 26.46 -20.19
N THR A 858 -8.56 27.68 -20.69
CA THR A 858 -7.69 28.84 -20.42
C THR A 858 -7.76 29.37 -18.97
N ASP A 859 -8.59 28.79 -18.08
CA ASP A 859 -8.87 29.17 -16.68
C ASP A 859 -8.60 28.02 -15.72
N GLU A 860 -8.27 26.86 -16.27
CA GLU A 860 -7.74 25.75 -15.51
C GLU A 860 -6.43 26.23 -14.90
N ASN A 861 -6.37 26.29 -13.57
CA ASN A 861 -5.14 26.56 -12.84
C ASN A 861 -4.28 25.29 -12.83
N LEU A 862 -3.83 24.91 -14.01
CA LEU A 862 -2.91 23.78 -14.17
C LEU A 862 -1.53 24.23 -13.70
N THR A 863 -0.99 23.44 -12.77
CA THR A 863 0.42 23.51 -12.47
C THR A 863 1.21 23.22 -13.74
N LEU A 864 2.43 23.73 -13.79
CA LEU A 864 3.33 23.51 -14.91
C LEU A 864 3.49 22.01 -15.23
N ARG A 865 3.59 21.19 -14.19
CA ARG A 865 3.78 19.75 -14.30
C ARG A 865 2.60 19.06 -14.96
N GLU A 866 1.38 19.45 -14.59
CA GLU A 866 0.15 18.85 -15.12
C GLU A 866 -0.02 19.17 -16.60
N ILE A 867 0.29 20.40 -17.03
CA ILE A 867 0.14 20.77 -18.45
C ILE A 867 1.22 20.16 -19.33
N GLU A 868 2.45 20.02 -18.82
CA GLU A 868 3.55 19.35 -19.53
C GLU A 868 3.31 17.86 -19.68
N GLN A 869 2.76 17.21 -18.64
CA GLN A 869 2.36 15.81 -18.70
C GLN A 869 1.24 15.60 -19.73
N LYS A 870 0.18 16.41 -19.66
CA LYS A 870 -0.92 16.37 -20.64
C LYS A 870 -0.44 16.62 -22.07
N ALA A 871 0.53 17.53 -22.26
CA ALA A 871 1.14 17.78 -23.56
C ALA A 871 1.91 16.56 -24.09
N ALA A 872 2.73 15.93 -23.24
CA ALA A 872 3.52 14.75 -23.61
C ALA A 872 2.63 13.56 -23.96
N GLU A 873 1.59 13.31 -23.16
CA GLU A 873 0.60 12.25 -23.41
C GLU A 873 -0.15 12.50 -24.72
N SER A 874 -0.61 13.73 -24.96
CA SER A 874 -1.31 14.12 -26.20
C SER A 874 -0.41 13.99 -27.42
N ALA A 875 0.84 14.45 -27.35
CA ALA A 875 1.79 14.39 -28.45
C ALA A 875 2.21 12.95 -28.80
N TYR A 876 2.46 12.12 -27.77
CA TYR A 876 2.74 10.69 -27.93
C TYR A 876 1.57 9.98 -28.61
N PHE A 877 0.35 10.26 -28.13
CA PHE A 877 -0.87 9.66 -28.64
C PHE A 877 -1.14 10.06 -30.10
N LEU A 878 -0.96 11.34 -30.44
CA LEU A 878 -1.21 11.89 -31.78
C LEU A 878 -0.04 11.67 -32.76
N ARG A 879 1.12 11.19 -32.29
CA ARG A 879 2.36 11.04 -33.06
C ARG A 879 2.84 12.35 -33.73
N VAL A 880 2.59 13.49 -33.09
CA VAL A 880 3.01 14.81 -33.58
C VAL A 880 4.02 15.44 -32.60
N PRO A 881 4.98 16.24 -33.10
CA PRO A 881 5.95 16.92 -32.24
C PRO A 881 5.29 17.97 -31.34
N ILE A 882 5.91 18.26 -30.20
CA ILE A 882 5.53 19.43 -29.39
C ILE A 882 6.28 20.66 -29.95
N GLU A 883 5.57 21.73 -30.29
CA GLU A 883 6.11 22.82 -31.12
C GLU A 883 7.07 23.78 -30.40
N GLN A 884 7.13 23.76 -29.05
CA GLN A 884 8.18 24.32 -28.17
C GLN A 884 7.64 24.36 -26.72
N SER A 885 8.39 24.41 -25.62
CA SER A 885 9.62 23.76 -25.12
C SER A 885 9.20 23.42 -23.69
N TYR A 886 9.55 22.28 -23.10
CA TYR A 886 9.32 22.11 -21.67
C TYR A 886 9.86 23.35 -20.90
N GLU A 887 9.25 23.77 -19.79
CA GLU A 887 9.83 24.85 -18.97
C GLU A 887 11.18 24.43 -18.41
N ASN A 888 11.34 23.12 -18.18
CA ASN A 888 12.57 22.46 -17.80
C ASN A 888 12.81 21.31 -18.78
N PRO A 889 14.02 21.12 -19.35
CA PRO A 889 14.29 19.99 -20.24
C PRO A 889 14.30 18.63 -19.51
N ARG A 890 13.54 18.48 -18.42
CA ARG A 890 13.39 17.29 -17.60
C ARG A 890 11.92 16.87 -17.56
N GLU A 891 11.66 15.64 -17.99
CA GLU A 891 10.36 14.96 -17.91
C GLU A 891 9.91 14.79 -16.45
N ALA A 892 8.60 14.59 -16.22
CA ALA A 892 8.06 14.24 -14.90
C ALA A 892 8.61 12.92 -14.32
N THR A 893 9.21 12.08 -15.18
CA THR A 893 9.92 10.84 -14.83
C THR A 893 11.35 11.09 -14.30
N GLY A 894 11.82 12.33 -14.34
CA GLY A 894 13.17 12.73 -13.92
C GLY A 894 14.24 12.62 -15.00
N ARG A 895 13.90 12.20 -16.22
CA ARG A 895 14.81 12.08 -17.37
C ARG A 895 15.00 13.42 -18.08
N ILE A 896 16.21 13.70 -18.58
CA ILE A 896 16.44 14.87 -19.44
C ILE A 896 15.96 14.54 -20.85
N VAL A 897 15.07 15.34 -21.40
CA VAL A 897 14.44 15.12 -22.70
C VAL A 897 15.05 16.07 -23.72
N CYS A 898 15.91 15.54 -24.58
CA CYS A 898 16.03 16.09 -25.92
C CYS A 898 14.86 15.53 -26.73
N ALA A 899 14.23 16.36 -27.58
CA ALA A 899 12.94 16.11 -28.25
C ALA A 899 12.84 14.84 -29.14
N ASN A 900 13.82 13.92 -29.14
CA ASN A 900 13.79 12.79 -30.07
C ASN A 900 14.68 11.55 -29.76
N CYS A 901 14.68 10.97 -28.55
CA CYS A 901 15.51 9.77 -28.31
C CYS A 901 14.84 8.65 -27.48
N HIS A 902 14.16 7.73 -28.18
CA HIS A 902 13.92 6.34 -27.73
C HIS A 902 15.07 5.41 -28.15
N LEU A 903 16.32 5.82 -27.92
CA LEU A 903 17.49 5.00 -28.24
C LEU A 903 18.28 4.73 -26.95
N ALA A 904 18.74 3.48 -26.82
CA ALA A 904 19.39 2.90 -25.65
C ALA A 904 20.32 3.86 -24.87
N ASN A 905 20.30 3.74 -23.53
CA ASN A 905 21.06 4.57 -22.60
C ASN A 905 22.58 4.47 -22.90
N LYS A 906 23.17 5.54 -23.44
CA LYS A 906 24.62 5.66 -23.66
C LYS A 906 25.25 6.44 -22.49
N PRO A 907 26.50 6.16 -22.07
CA PRO A 907 27.11 6.83 -20.92
C PRO A 907 27.37 8.32 -21.22
N VAL A 908 27.12 9.23 -20.29
CA VAL A 908 27.55 10.64 -20.33
C VAL A 908 28.10 10.96 -18.96
N ASP A 909 29.31 11.51 -18.90
CA ASP A 909 29.98 11.80 -17.64
C ASP A 909 30.01 13.31 -17.39
N ILE A 910 29.89 13.69 -16.12
CA ILE A 910 30.07 15.06 -15.63
C ILE A 910 31.12 15.07 -14.52
N GLU A 911 32.02 16.03 -14.60
CA GLU A 911 33.02 16.32 -13.58
C GLU A 911 32.78 17.74 -13.03
N VAL A 912 32.56 17.83 -11.72
CA VAL A 912 32.34 19.08 -10.99
C VAL A 912 33.08 19.01 -9.64
N PRO A 913 33.49 20.16 -9.06
CA PRO A 913 34.03 20.19 -7.72
C PRO A 913 33.00 19.69 -6.70
N GLN A 914 33.46 18.96 -5.69
CA GLN A 914 32.59 18.47 -4.61
C GLN A 914 31.98 19.63 -3.79
N ALA A 915 32.71 20.74 -3.66
CA ALA A 915 32.28 21.91 -2.91
C ALA A 915 32.79 23.19 -3.56
N VAL A 916 31.98 24.26 -3.48
CA VAL A 916 32.30 25.60 -3.99
C VAL A 916 31.95 26.67 -2.96
N LEU A 917 32.72 27.75 -2.98
CA LEU A 917 32.44 28.95 -2.18
C LEU A 917 31.40 29.83 -2.88
N PRO A 918 30.66 30.68 -2.16
CA PRO A 918 29.75 31.66 -2.75
C PRO A 918 30.47 32.68 -3.64
N ASP A 919 29.78 33.18 -4.66
CA ASP A 919 30.30 34.17 -5.64
C ASP A 919 31.64 33.77 -6.29
N THR A 920 31.83 32.47 -6.55
CA THR A 920 33.03 31.96 -7.23
C THR A 920 32.70 31.28 -8.56
N VAL A 921 33.62 31.40 -9.52
CA VAL A 921 33.54 30.72 -10.82
C VAL A 921 34.25 29.37 -10.72
N PHE A 922 33.59 28.30 -11.17
CA PHE A 922 34.14 26.95 -11.22
C PHE A 922 33.84 26.26 -12.56
N GLU A 923 34.57 25.18 -12.86
CA GLU A 923 34.43 24.40 -14.09
C GLU A 923 33.44 23.23 -13.89
N ALA A 924 32.49 23.06 -14.81
CA ALA A 924 31.72 21.83 -14.97
C ALA A 924 32.06 21.20 -16.31
N VAL A 925 32.71 20.04 -16.32
CA VAL A 925 33.21 19.39 -17.54
C VAL A 925 32.28 18.23 -17.91
N VAL A 926 31.69 18.28 -19.10
CA VAL A 926 30.79 17.24 -19.63
C VAL A 926 31.52 16.44 -20.70
N ARG A 927 31.59 15.12 -20.53
CA ARG A 927 32.23 14.19 -21.46
C ARG A 927 31.18 13.33 -22.18
N ILE A 928 31.24 13.31 -23.50
CA ILE A 928 30.31 12.59 -24.37
C ILE A 928 31.10 11.59 -25.24
N PRO A 929 31.48 10.42 -24.69
CA PRO A 929 32.24 9.43 -25.43
C PRO A 929 31.41 8.81 -26.56
N TYR A 930 31.95 8.69 -27.77
CA TYR A 930 31.27 8.00 -28.87
C TYR A 930 32.25 7.23 -29.76
N ASP A 931 31.76 6.22 -30.47
CA ASP A 931 32.57 5.43 -31.41
C ASP A 931 32.94 6.26 -32.65
N LEU A 932 34.24 6.49 -32.85
CA LEU A 932 34.79 7.27 -33.96
C LEU A 932 34.60 6.60 -35.34
N GLN A 933 34.30 5.29 -35.37
CA GLN A 933 33.98 4.54 -36.58
C GLN A 933 32.57 4.84 -37.08
N LEU A 934 31.64 5.21 -36.18
CA LEU A 934 30.28 5.58 -36.57
C LEU A 934 30.27 6.90 -37.35
N LYS A 935 29.64 6.88 -38.53
CA LYS A 935 29.48 8.05 -39.40
C LYS A 935 28.00 8.39 -39.55
N GLN A 936 27.68 9.67 -39.45
CA GLN A 936 26.36 10.23 -39.75
C GLN A 936 26.34 10.84 -41.15
N VAL A 937 25.15 10.92 -41.75
CA VAL A 937 24.95 11.69 -42.99
C VAL A 937 25.00 13.19 -42.67
N LEU A 938 25.97 13.88 -43.26
CA LEU A 938 26.17 15.31 -43.14
C LEU A 938 25.13 16.11 -43.95
N ALA A 939 25.06 17.43 -43.74
CA ALA A 939 24.03 18.30 -44.33
C ALA A 939 24.14 18.36 -45.86
N ASN A 940 25.32 18.02 -46.37
CA ASN A 940 25.64 17.90 -47.79
C ASN A 940 25.41 16.49 -48.35
N GLY A 941 24.78 15.58 -47.60
CA GLY A 941 24.50 14.20 -47.99
C GLY A 941 25.67 13.21 -47.89
N LYS A 942 26.87 13.65 -47.48
CA LYS A 942 28.07 12.79 -47.34
C LYS A 942 28.17 12.17 -45.94
N ARG A 943 28.78 11.00 -45.77
CA ARG A 943 29.02 10.41 -44.43
C ARG A 943 30.23 11.08 -43.75
N GLY A 944 30.09 11.49 -42.48
CA GLY A 944 31.12 12.15 -41.66
C GLY A 944 31.00 11.86 -40.16
N ALA A 945 31.92 12.36 -39.33
CA ALA A 945 31.96 12.10 -37.88
C ALA A 945 30.67 12.59 -37.16
N LEU A 946 30.35 11.97 -36.01
CA LEU A 946 29.21 12.38 -35.19
C LEU A 946 29.40 13.79 -34.63
N ASN A 947 28.31 14.54 -34.56
CA ASN A 947 28.25 15.76 -33.77
C ASN A 947 27.88 15.40 -32.33
N VAL A 948 28.23 16.26 -31.38
CA VAL A 948 27.81 16.13 -29.98
C VAL A 948 27.15 17.41 -29.49
N GLY A 949 26.34 17.29 -28.45
CA GLY A 949 25.75 18.43 -27.76
C GLY A 949 25.43 18.08 -26.32
N ALA A 950 25.34 19.08 -25.45
CA ALA A 950 25.09 18.93 -24.03
C ALA A 950 24.00 19.89 -23.54
N VAL A 951 23.25 19.44 -22.54
CA VAL A 951 22.33 20.24 -21.73
C VAL A 951 22.78 20.11 -20.28
N LEU A 952 23.05 21.23 -19.63
CA LEU A 952 23.47 21.32 -18.23
C LEU A 952 22.38 22.08 -17.45
N ILE A 953 21.72 21.40 -16.52
CA ILE A 953 20.69 21.96 -15.65
C ILE A 953 21.30 22.19 -14.28
N LEU A 954 21.45 23.45 -13.92
CA LEU A 954 21.98 23.89 -12.63
C LEU A 954 20.81 24.26 -11.68
N PRO A 955 21.05 24.27 -10.36
CA PRO A 955 20.08 24.81 -9.41
C PRO A 955 19.83 26.31 -9.64
N GLU A 956 18.71 26.80 -9.12
CA GLU A 956 18.41 28.24 -9.18
C GLU A 956 19.50 29.06 -8.46
N GLY A 957 19.85 30.19 -9.06
CA GLY A 957 20.92 31.08 -8.59
C GLY A 957 22.28 30.85 -9.24
N PHE A 958 22.57 29.64 -9.73
CA PHE A 958 23.78 29.35 -10.51
C PHE A 958 23.61 29.82 -11.96
N GLU A 959 24.63 30.45 -12.53
CA GLU A 959 24.57 31.03 -13.88
C GLU A 959 25.87 30.81 -14.64
N LEU A 960 25.84 30.96 -15.97
CA LEU A 960 27.07 31.03 -16.76
C LEU A 960 27.88 32.26 -16.33
N ALA A 961 29.18 32.07 -16.07
CA ALA A 961 30.05 33.15 -15.63
C ALA A 961 30.15 34.26 -16.70
N PRO A 962 30.09 35.55 -16.31
CA PRO A 962 30.21 36.64 -17.26
C PRO A 962 31.65 36.73 -17.81
N PRO A 963 31.85 37.19 -19.07
CA PRO A 963 33.14 37.08 -19.76
C PRO A 963 34.35 37.73 -19.07
N ASP A 964 34.11 38.72 -18.22
CA ASP A 964 35.09 39.43 -17.39
C ASP A 964 35.53 38.64 -16.15
N ARG A 965 34.71 37.71 -15.66
CA ARG A 965 35.01 36.84 -14.50
C ARG A 965 35.67 35.52 -14.89
N ILE A 966 35.78 35.21 -16.19
CA ILE A 966 36.40 33.98 -16.70
C ILE A 966 37.92 34.18 -16.84
N SER A 967 38.71 33.32 -16.18
CA SER A 967 40.18 33.35 -16.26
C SER A 967 40.69 33.02 -17.68
N PRO A 968 41.91 33.47 -18.06
CA PRO A 968 42.51 33.13 -19.35
C PRO A 968 42.61 31.63 -19.61
N GLU A 969 42.89 30.83 -18.56
CA GLU A 969 43.00 29.37 -18.62
C GLU A 969 41.66 28.71 -19.00
N ILE A 970 40.55 29.17 -18.39
CA ILE A 970 39.21 28.65 -18.71
C ILE A 970 38.80 29.08 -20.13
N LYS A 971 39.18 30.28 -20.58
CA LYS A 971 38.92 30.76 -21.96
C LYS A 971 39.59 29.88 -23.01
N GLU A 972 40.82 29.42 -22.76
CA GLU A 972 41.53 28.51 -23.66
C GLU A 972 40.81 27.15 -23.78
N LYS A 973 40.36 26.57 -22.65
CA LYS A 973 39.61 25.30 -22.63
C LYS A 973 38.26 25.38 -23.35
N ILE A 974 37.56 26.52 -23.24
CA ILE A 974 36.28 26.75 -23.95
C ILE A 974 36.50 26.87 -25.46
N GLY A 975 37.62 27.47 -25.89
CA GLY A 975 37.91 27.71 -27.29
C GLY A 975 36.84 28.57 -27.98
N ASN A 976 36.33 28.11 -29.13
CA ASN A 976 35.30 28.83 -29.91
C ASN A 976 33.86 28.37 -29.58
N LEU A 977 33.67 27.71 -28.44
CA LEU A 977 32.35 27.24 -28.02
C LEU A 977 31.50 28.41 -27.51
N SER A 978 30.24 28.46 -27.96
CA SER A 978 29.24 29.39 -27.47
C SER A 978 28.12 28.63 -26.75
N PHE A 979 27.74 29.12 -25.57
CA PHE A 979 26.69 28.53 -24.75
C PHE A 979 25.39 29.31 -24.95
N GLN A 980 24.30 28.58 -25.17
CA GLN A 980 22.96 29.16 -25.23
C GLN A 980 22.22 28.86 -23.94
N ARG A 981 21.35 29.79 -23.52
CA ARG A 981 20.39 29.48 -22.45
C ARG A 981 19.24 28.71 -23.06
N TYR A 982 18.76 27.70 -22.35
CA TYR A 982 17.59 26.95 -22.79
C TYR A 982 16.37 27.86 -22.98
N ARG A 983 16.21 28.85 -22.09
CA ARG A 983 15.24 29.94 -22.22
C ARG A 983 15.86 31.25 -21.72
N PRO A 984 15.46 32.42 -22.26
CA PRO A 984 15.95 33.72 -21.77
C PRO A 984 15.73 33.93 -20.27
N THR A 985 14.64 33.38 -19.72
CA THR A 985 14.25 33.47 -18.30
C THR A 985 14.91 32.44 -17.39
N LYS A 986 15.49 31.35 -17.93
CA LYS A 986 16.12 30.27 -17.16
C LYS A 986 17.64 30.31 -17.33
N LYS A 987 18.28 31.18 -16.55
CA LYS A 987 19.75 31.42 -16.64
C LYS A 987 20.61 30.25 -16.16
N ASN A 988 20.02 29.36 -15.37
CA ASN A 988 20.63 28.17 -14.80
C ASN A 988 20.57 26.94 -15.72
N ILE A 989 19.97 27.05 -16.92
CA ILE A 989 19.86 25.93 -17.86
C ILE A 989 20.62 26.27 -19.14
N LEU A 990 21.72 25.56 -19.36
CA LEU A 990 22.69 25.84 -20.42
C LEU A 990 22.65 24.74 -21.48
N VAL A 991 22.70 25.12 -22.75
CA VAL A 991 22.61 24.24 -23.92
C VAL A 991 23.73 24.55 -24.88
N ILE A 992 24.33 23.51 -25.45
CA ILE A 992 25.38 23.64 -26.45
C ILE A 992 25.32 22.49 -27.45
N GLY A 993 25.62 22.79 -28.71
CA GLY A 993 25.62 21.83 -29.81
C GLY A 993 24.42 21.96 -30.74
N PRO A 994 24.42 21.27 -31.90
CA PRO A 994 25.43 20.27 -32.30
C PRO A 994 26.78 20.88 -32.71
N VAL A 995 27.88 20.42 -32.10
CA VAL A 995 29.27 20.77 -32.45
C VAL A 995 30.05 19.53 -32.94
N PRO A 996 31.14 19.67 -33.72
CA PRO A 996 31.92 18.53 -34.19
C PRO A 996 32.45 17.66 -33.04
N GLY A 997 31.96 16.42 -32.92
CA GLY A 997 32.30 15.52 -31.80
C GLY A 997 33.78 15.17 -31.72
N GLN A 998 34.47 15.12 -32.86
CA GLN A 998 35.90 14.78 -32.91
C GLN A 998 36.77 15.85 -32.24
N LYS A 999 36.28 17.09 -32.15
CA LYS A 999 36.98 18.21 -31.54
C LYS A 999 36.44 18.56 -30.15
N TYR A 1000 35.15 18.31 -29.89
CA TYR A 1000 34.45 18.79 -28.70
C TYR A 1000 33.70 17.68 -27.95
N SER A 1001 34.26 16.48 -27.88
CA SER A 1001 33.72 15.38 -27.05
C SER A 1001 33.79 15.67 -25.55
N GLU A 1002 34.62 16.62 -25.15
CA GLU A 1002 34.70 17.18 -23.81
C GLU A 1002 34.34 18.67 -23.87
N ILE A 1003 33.37 19.10 -23.05
CA ILE A 1003 32.80 20.45 -23.07
C ILE A 1003 32.89 21.03 -21.66
N THR A 1004 33.65 22.12 -21.50
CA THR A 1004 33.82 22.81 -20.21
C THR A 1004 32.85 23.97 -20.09
N PHE A 1005 31.99 23.97 -19.07
CA PHE A 1005 31.07 25.06 -18.76
C PHE A 1005 31.64 25.92 -17.61
N PRO A 1006 31.80 27.24 -17.80
CA PRO A 1006 32.21 28.15 -16.73
C PRO A 1006 30.99 28.59 -15.90
N ILE A 1007 30.86 28.09 -14.67
CA ILE A 1007 29.70 28.33 -13.82
C ILE A 1007 30.03 29.30 -12.70
N LEU A 1008 29.23 30.35 -12.53
CA LEU A 1008 29.25 31.24 -11.37
C LEU A 1008 28.28 30.72 -10.31
N SER A 1009 28.80 30.47 -9.12
CA SER A 1009 28.00 30.12 -7.94
C SER A 1009 27.28 31.35 -7.37
N PRO A 1010 26.07 31.17 -6.81
CA PRO A 1010 25.32 32.26 -6.20
C PRO A 1010 25.95 32.74 -4.89
N ASP A 1011 25.55 33.93 -4.46
CA ASP A 1011 25.91 34.51 -3.17
C ASP A 1011 24.70 34.54 -2.23
N PRO A 1012 24.63 33.65 -1.21
CA PRO A 1012 23.56 33.64 -0.21
C PRO A 1012 23.49 34.93 0.63
N ALA A 1013 24.56 35.72 0.72
CA ALA A 1013 24.54 36.97 1.46
C ALA A 1013 23.68 38.04 0.76
N THR A 1014 23.63 38.00 -0.57
CA THR A 1014 22.83 38.93 -1.38
C THR A 1014 21.52 38.32 -1.89
N LYS A 1015 21.44 36.99 -2.05
CA LYS A 1015 20.25 36.25 -2.48
C LYS A 1015 19.70 35.37 -1.34
N LYS A 1016 18.68 35.86 -0.64
CA LYS A 1016 18.11 35.23 0.57
C LYS A 1016 17.45 33.86 0.33
N ASP A 1017 17.10 33.57 -0.91
CA ASP A 1017 16.52 32.32 -1.41
C ASP A 1017 17.56 31.22 -1.65
N VAL A 1018 18.85 31.57 -1.61
CA VAL A 1018 19.97 30.64 -1.75
C VAL A 1018 20.47 30.22 -0.37
N HIS A 1019 20.78 28.93 -0.19
CA HIS A 1019 21.16 28.34 1.08
C HIS A 1019 22.49 27.58 0.98
N PHE A 1020 23.25 27.52 2.07
CA PHE A 1020 24.49 26.75 2.15
C PHE A 1020 24.23 25.24 2.30
N LEU A 1021 23.74 24.62 1.23
CA LEU A 1021 23.31 23.22 1.19
C LEU A 1021 23.85 22.48 -0.04
N LYS A 1022 23.42 21.22 -0.19
CA LYS A 1022 23.69 20.41 -1.36
C LYS A 1022 22.74 20.76 -2.50
N TYR A 1023 23.29 20.79 -3.69
CA TYR A 1023 22.63 21.23 -4.90
C TYR A 1023 22.83 20.18 -6.00
N PRO A 1024 21.75 19.63 -6.59
CA PRO A 1024 21.88 18.68 -7.68
C PRO A 1024 22.15 19.40 -9.01
N ILE A 1025 23.03 18.81 -9.83
CA ILE A 1025 23.34 19.20 -11.19
C ILE A 1025 22.94 18.04 -12.10
N TYR A 1026 22.20 18.32 -13.17
CA TYR A 1026 21.77 17.29 -14.12
C TYR A 1026 22.34 17.56 -15.50
N VAL A 1027 22.79 16.50 -16.18
CA VAL A 1027 23.43 16.57 -17.50
C VAL A 1027 22.81 15.61 -18.49
N GLY A 1028 22.51 16.13 -19.68
CA GLY A 1028 22.13 15.34 -20.84
C GLY A 1028 23.13 15.54 -21.97
N GLY A 1029 23.60 14.47 -22.60
CA GLY A 1029 24.51 14.51 -23.74
C GLY A 1029 23.94 13.77 -24.95
N ASN A 1030 24.00 14.40 -26.13
CA ASN A 1030 23.54 13.83 -27.39
C ASN A 1030 24.72 13.55 -28.34
N ARG A 1031 24.62 12.47 -29.11
CA ARG A 1031 25.54 12.08 -30.18
C ARG A 1031 24.75 11.98 -31.48
N GLY A 1032 25.28 12.53 -32.56
CA GLY A 1032 24.61 12.62 -33.84
C GLY A 1032 23.90 13.97 -34.03
N ARG A 1033 23.11 14.06 -35.10
CA ARG A 1033 22.40 15.29 -35.45
C ARG A 1033 21.16 15.47 -34.58
N GLY A 1034 21.14 16.54 -33.78
CA GLY A 1034 19.91 17.03 -33.16
C GLY A 1034 18.87 17.39 -34.24
N GLN A 1035 17.58 17.30 -33.90
CA GLN A 1035 16.47 17.53 -34.84
C GLN A 1035 16.48 18.91 -35.50
N ILE A 1036 17.19 19.88 -34.92
CA ILE A 1036 17.19 21.28 -35.31
C ILE A 1036 18.64 21.78 -35.33
N TYR A 1037 19.07 22.38 -36.43
CA TYR A 1037 20.36 23.07 -36.51
C TYR A 1037 20.33 24.37 -35.68
N PRO A 1038 21.49 24.94 -35.27
CA PRO A 1038 21.53 26.19 -34.51
C PRO A 1038 20.83 27.39 -35.18
N ASP A 1039 20.52 27.28 -36.47
CA ASP A 1039 19.79 28.27 -37.27
C ASP A 1039 18.26 28.03 -37.32
N GLY A 1040 17.75 26.99 -36.66
CA GLY A 1040 16.34 26.63 -36.63
C GLY A 1040 15.86 25.70 -37.74
N SER A 1041 16.72 25.28 -38.68
CA SER A 1041 16.32 24.36 -39.76
C SER A 1041 16.22 22.90 -39.29
N LYS A 1042 15.25 22.13 -39.82
CA LYS A 1042 15.03 20.71 -39.46
C LYS A 1042 16.12 19.82 -40.06
N SER A 1043 16.70 18.92 -39.26
CA SER A 1043 17.64 17.89 -39.72
C SER A 1043 16.92 16.73 -40.41
N ASN A 1044 17.56 16.02 -41.35
CA ASN A 1044 16.95 14.97 -42.20
C ASN A 1044 16.72 13.61 -41.48
N ASN A 1045 16.36 13.65 -40.19
CA ASN A 1045 16.42 12.51 -39.29
C ASN A 1045 15.21 11.56 -39.35
N ASN A 1046 14.39 11.64 -40.40
CA ASN A 1046 13.12 10.93 -40.49
C ASN A 1046 13.22 9.74 -41.45
N VAL A 1047 12.67 8.61 -41.04
CA VAL A 1047 12.33 7.50 -41.93
C VAL A 1047 11.20 7.98 -42.84
N TYR A 1048 11.38 7.86 -44.16
CA TYR A 1048 10.34 8.18 -45.13
C TYR A 1048 9.47 6.93 -45.30
N ASN A 1049 8.18 7.05 -44.97
CA ASN A 1049 7.23 5.96 -45.08
C ASN A 1049 6.34 6.12 -46.32
N ALA A 1050 5.81 5.00 -46.81
CA ALA A 1050 4.86 4.93 -47.90
C ALA A 1050 3.58 5.70 -47.55
N THR A 1051 3.21 6.68 -48.37
CA THR A 1051 1.98 7.47 -48.17
C THR A 1051 0.72 6.80 -48.71
N ALA A 1052 0.87 5.65 -49.38
CA ALA A 1052 -0.24 4.87 -49.93
C ALA A 1052 0.04 3.36 -49.85
N VAL A 1053 -1.04 2.56 -49.86
CA VAL A 1053 -0.98 1.11 -50.05
C VAL A 1053 -0.88 0.82 -51.55
N GLY A 1054 -0.07 -0.13 -51.97
CA GLY A 1054 0.01 -0.47 -53.40
C GLY A 1054 1.27 -1.21 -53.82
N ILE A 1055 1.51 -1.25 -55.13
CA ILE A 1055 2.71 -1.81 -55.73
C ILE A 1055 3.61 -0.66 -56.18
N VAL A 1056 4.90 -0.70 -55.83
CA VAL A 1056 5.88 0.27 -56.32
C VAL A 1056 6.06 0.06 -57.82
N SER A 1057 5.53 0.95 -58.65
CA SER A 1057 5.60 0.83 -60.11
C SER A 1057 6.87 1.42 -60.70
N LYS A 1058 7.48 2.41 -60.04
CA LYS A 1058 8.64 3.12 -60.56
C LYS A 1058 9.46 3.80 -59.47
N ILE A 1059 10.79 3.74 -59.56
CA ILE A 1059 11.73 4.43 -58.68
C ILE A 1059 12.71 5.26 -59.52
N ILE A 1060 12.67 6.58 -59.43
CA ILE A 1060 13.54 7.51 -60.18
C ILE A 1060 14.54 8.17 -59.23
N ARG A 1061 15.83 8.08 -59.53
CA ARG A 1061 16.88 8.80 -58.78
C ARG A 1061 17.04 10.23 -59.31
N LYS A 1062 17.04 11.24 -58.43
CA LYS A 1062 17.17 12.67 -58.81
C LYS A 1062 18.63 13.10 -58.99
N GLU A 1063 18.88 14.09 -59.84
CA GLU A 1063 20.22 14.61 -60.17
C GLU A 1063 21.03 15.12 -58.97
N LYS A 1064 20.36 15.68 -57.95
CA LYS A 1064 21.00 16.18 -56.70
C LYS A 1064 21.08 15.10 -55.59
N GLY A 1065 20.79 13.84 -55.92
CA GLY A 1065 20.57 12.75 -54.97
C GLY A 1065 19.11 12.66 -54.49
N GLY A 1066 18.73 11.53 -53.88
CA GLY A 1066 17.34 11.24 -53.47
C GLY A 1066 16.56 10.43 -54.51
N TYR A 1067 15.34 10.05 -54.15
CA TYR A 1067 14.48 9.15 -54.92
C TYR A 1067 13.07 9.72 -55.09
N GLU A 1068 12.40 9.35 -56.18
CA GLU A 1068 10.98 9.56 -56.42
C GLU A 1068 10.35 8.20 -56.66
N ILE A 1069 9.41 7.81 -55.81
CA ILE A 1069 8.82 6.47 -55.79
C ILE A 1069 7.35 6.61 -56.18
N THR A 1070 6.95 5.98 -57.28
CA THR A 1070 5.56 5.88 -57.69
C THR A 1070 4.95 4.59 -57.17
N ILE A 1071 3.87 4.71 -56.39
CA ILE A 1071 3.09 3.63 -55.79
C ILE A 1071 1.73 3.61 -56.47
N VAL A 1072 1.31 2.44 -56.98
CA VAL A 1072 0.02 2.27 -57.65
C VAL A 1072 -0.88 1.43 -56.76
N ASP A 1073 -2.02 1.99 -56.37
CA ASP A 1073 -3.04 1.29 -55.60
C ASP A 1073 -3.62 0.14 -56.43
N ALA A 1074 -3.61 -1.07 -55.86
CA ALA A 1074 -4.03 -2.28 -56.55
C ALA A 1074 -5.56 -2.40 -56.71
N SER A 1075 -6.34 -1.58 -56.01
CA SER A 1075 -7.80 -1.64 -55.97
C SER A 1075 -8.49 -0.63 -56.90
N ASP A 1076 -7.93 0.56 -57.10
CA ASP A 1076 -8.52 1.62 -57.93
C ASP A 1076 -7.58 2.18 -59.03
N GLY A 1077 -6.32 1.69 -59.10
CA GLY A 1077 -5.33 2.10 -60.10
C GLY A 1077 -4.73 3.49 -59.89
N ARG A 1078 -5.01 4.15 -58.75
CA ARG A 1078 -4.51 5.49 -58.43
C ARG A 1078 -3.00 5.48 -58.17
N GLN A 1079 -2.29 6.43 -58.76
CA GLN A 1079 -0.85 6.60 -58.55
C GLN A 1079 -0.54 7.67 -57.50
N VAL A 1080 0.34 7.35 -56.55
CA VAL A 1080 0.85 8.24 -55.51
C VAL A 1080 2.37 8.30 -55.62
N VAL A 1081 2.94 9.50 -55.50
CA VAL A 1081 4.39 9.72 -55.67
C VAL A 1081 5.01 10.21 -54.38
N ASP A 1082 5.91 9.41 -53.80
CA ASP A 1082 6.69 9.73 -52.61
C ASP A 1082 8.08 10.25 -52.97
N ILE A 1083 8.45 11.41 -52.41
CA ILE A 1083 9.73 12.08 -52.68
C ILE A 1083 10.65 11.92 -51.47
N ILE A 1084 11.80 11.29 -51.69
CA ILE A 1084 12.84 11.06 -50.71
C ILE A 1084 14.03 11.98 -51.01
N PRO A 1085 14.50 12.80 -50.04
CA PRO A 1085 15.65 13.68 -50.25
C PRO A 1085 16.97 12.88 -50.33
N PRO A 1086 18.08 13.52 -50.75
CA PRO A 1086 19.41 12.90 -50.73
C PRO A 1086 19.84 12.43 -49.34
N GLY A 1087 20.38 11.21 -49.23
CA GLY A 1087 21.05 10.71 -48.02
C GLY A 1087 20.52 9.37 -47.46
N PRO A 1088 19.21 9.22 -47.21
CA PRO A 1088 18.61 7.95 -46.78
C PRO A 1088 18.80 6.83 -47.81
N GLU A 1089 19.05 5.61 -47.33
CA GLU A 1089 19.20 4.43 -48.19
C GLU A 1089 17.84 3.78 -48.41
N LEU A 1090 17.54 3.39 -49.66
CA LEU A 1090 16.23 2.85 -50.03
C LEU A 1090 16.08 1.39 -49.57
N LEU A 1091 14.94 1.04 -48.98
CA LEU A 1091 14.63 -0.33 -48.53
C LEU A 1091 13.72 -1.10 -49.49
N VAL A 1092 13.07 -0.41 -50.43
CA VAL A 1092 12.04 -0.98 -51.31
C VAL A 1092 12.52 -1.07 -52.76
N SER A 1093 11.95 -2.02 -53.51
CA SER A 1093 12.26 -2.26 -54.94
C SER A 1093 11.03 -2.11 -55.84
N GLU A 1094 11.23 -1.85 -57.14
CA GLU A 1094 10.14 -1.87 -58.13
C GLU A 1094 9.47 -3.26 -58.18
N GLY A 1095 8.13 -3.28 -58.20
CA GLY A 1095 7.30 -4.49 -58.15
C GLY A 1095 6.93 -4.97 -56.73
N GLU A 1096 7.47 -4.34 -55.68
CA GLU A 1096 7.19 -4.71 -54.30
C GLU A 1096 5.81 -4.20 -53.84
N SER A 1097 5.04 -5.07 -53.16
CA SER A 1097 3.78 -4.68 -52.52
C SER A 1097 4.07 -4.08 -51.15
N ILE A 1098 3.67 -2.83 -50.96
CA ILE A 1098 3.95 -2.05 -49.76
C ILE A 1098 2.66 -1.58 -49.08
N LYS A 1099 2.69 -1.59 -47.75
CA LYS A 1099 1.55 -1.15 -46.91
C LYS A 1099 1.63 0.34 -46.61
N LEU A 1100 0.50 0.97 -46.30
CA LEU A 1100 0.47 2.33 -45.78
C LEU A 1100 1.37 2.42 -44.53
N ASP A 1101 2.18 3.49 -44.45
CA ASP A 1101 3.19 3.73 -43.42
C ASP A 1101 4.37 2.74 -43.38
N GLN A 1102 4.54 1.88 -44.40
CA GLN A 1102 5.73 1.02 -44.51
C GLN A 1102 6.99 1.87 -44.79
N PRO A 1103 8.12 1.64 -44.08
CA PRO A 1103 9.37 2.35 -44.34
C PRO A 1103 9.90 2.16 -45.78
N LEU A 1104 10.09 3.26 -46.50
CA LEU A 1104 10.73 3.30 -47.82
C LEU A 1104 12.25 3.43 -47.72
N THR A 1105 12.76 3.95 -46.59
CA THR A 1105 14.19 4.20 -46.35
C THR A 1105 14.68 3.64 -45.02
N SER A 1106 15.97 3.31 -44.92
CA SER A 1106 16.60 2.96 -43.65
C SER A 1106 16.70 4.17 -42.72
N ASN A 1107 16.72 3.94 -41.40
CA ASN A 1107 16.94 4.99 -40.42
C ASN A 1107 18.42 5.44 -40.47
N PRO A 1108 18.74 6.69 -40.88
CA PRO A 1108 20.12 7.15 -40.95
C PRO A 1108 20.70 7.52 -39.57
N ASN A 1109 19.90 7.44 -38.49
CA ASN A 1109 20.30 7.87 -37.16
C ASN A 1109 21.21 6.82 -36.49
N VAL A 1110 22.51 7.11 -36.49
CA VAL A 1110 23.55 6.36 -35.75
C VAL A 1110 23.78 6.92 -34.33
N GLY A 1111 23.03 7.95 -33.94
CA GLY A 1111 23.17 8.70 -32.70
C GLY A 1111 22.60 8.02 -31.45
N GLY A 1112 22.76 8.65 -30.29
CA GLY A 1112 22.17 8.16 -29.03
C GLY A 1112 22.33 9.14 -27.89
N PHE A 1113 21.40 9.07 -26.93
CA PHE A 1113 21.32 9.99 -25.80
C PHE A 1113 21.83 9.33 -24.52
N GLY A 1114 22.56 10.10 -23.72
CA GLY A 1114 23.01 9.70 -22.40
C GLY A 1114 22.72 10.77 -21.38
N GLN A 1115 22.55 10.36 -20.13
CA GLN A 1115 22.28 11.26 -19.01
C GLN A 1115 23.14 10.89 -17.80
N GLY A 1116 23.48 11.89 -17.01
CA GLY A 1116 24.20 11.76 -15.76
C GLY A 1116 23.80 12.86 -14.78
N ASP A 1117 24.11 12.66 -13.51
CA ASP A 1117 23.84 13.61 -12.43
C ASP A 1117 25.04 13.71 -11.48
N ALA A 1118 25.16 14.86 -10.82
CA ALA A 1118 26.18 15.14 -9.82
C ALA A 1118 25.60 16.04 -8.72
N GLU A 1119 26.25 16.07 -7.55
CA GLU A 1119 25.91 17.00 -6.47
C GLU A 1119 27.08 17.97 -6.23
N ILE A 1120 26.75 19.23 -5.97
CA ILE A 1120 27.69 20.26 -5.52
C ILE A 1120 27.26 20.81 -4.16
N VAL A 1121 28.20 21.09 -3.26
CA VAL A 1121 27.91 21.70 -1.96
C VAL A 1121 28.30 23.18 -1.96
N LEU A 1122 27.36 24.07 -1.68
CA LEU A 1122 27.65 25.49 -1.46
C LEU A 1122 28.06 25.69 0.02
N GLN A 1123 29.32 26.06 0.26
CA GLN A 1123 29.87 26.14 1.61
C GLN A 1123 29.69 27.52 2.25
N ASP A 1124 29.41 27.54 3.56
CA ASP A 1124 29.38 28.76 4.37
C ASP A 1124 30.81 29.11 4.84
N PRO A 1125 31.37 30.26 4.42
CA PRO A 1125 32.68 30.71 4.86
C PRO A 1125 32.83 30.78 6.39
N LEU A 1126 31.78 31.16 7.12
CA LEU A 1126 31.81 31.28 8.58
C LEU A 1126 31.85 29.91 9.26
N ARG A 1127 31.16 28.91 8.72
CA ARG A 1127 31.23 27.53 9.23
C ARG A 1127 32.60 26.92 9.02
N VAL A 1128 33.25 27.21 7.88
CA VAL A 1128 34.63 26.76 7.64
C VAL A 1128 35.59 27.42 8.63
N GLN A 1129 35.45 28.73 8.88
CA GLN A 1129 36.23 29.42 9.90
C GLN A 1129 35.96 28.87 11.31
N GLY A 1130 34.70 28.59 11.65
CA GLY A 1130 34.32 27.97 12.93
C GLY A 1130 34.88 26.56 13.09
N LEU A 1131 34.88 25.76 12.02
CA LEU A 1131 35.49 24.43 12.01
C LEU A 1131 37.02 24.52 12.17
N LEU A 1132 37.67 25.48 11.50
CA LEU A 1132 39.11 25.73 11.68
C LEU A 1132 39.42 26.15 13.12
N LEU A 1133 38.57 26.98 13.73
CA LEU A 1133 38.70 27.40 15.12
C LEU A 1133 38.48 26.22 16.09
N PHE A 1134 37.53 25.34 15.79
CA PHE A 1134 37.28 24.10 16.52
C PHE A 1134 38.43 23.10 16.38
N LEU A 1135 38.97 22.90 15.18
CA LEU A 1135 40.13 22.03 14.98
C LEU A 1135 41.37 22.62 15.68
N ALA A 1136 41.56 23.93 15.63
CA ALA A 1136 42.61 24.60 16.39
C ALA A 1136 42.42 24.42 17.91
N SER A 1137 41.19 24.48 18.42
CA SER A 1137 40.90 24.27 19.85
C SER A 1137 41.08 22.82 20.28
N VAL A 1138 40.74 21.84 19.42
CA VAL A 1138 41.03 20.41 19.64
C VAL A 1138 42.53 20.16 19.66
N ILE A 1139 43.30 20.74 18.74
CA ILE A 1139 44.77 20.65 18.75
C ILE A 1139 45.34 21.27 20.04
N LEU A 1140 44.86 22.45 20.44
CA LEU A 1140 45.25 23.09 21.71
C LEU A 1140 44.91 22.20 22.92
N ALA A 1141 43.72 21.61 22.95
CA ALA A 1141 43.30 20.70 24.01
C ALA A 1141 44.18 19.43 24.07
N GLN A 1142 44.56 18.88 22.91
CA GLN A 1142 45.50 17.76 22.83
C GLN A 1142 46.89 18.15 23.32
N ILE A 1143 47.39 19.34 22.99
CA ILE A 1143 48.66 19.86 23.54
C ILE A 1143 48.56 19.97 25.07
N PHE A 1144 47.46 20.52 25.61
CA PHE A 1144 47.26 20.59 27.06
C PHE A 1144 47.17 19.21 27.73
N LEU A 1145 46.54 18.24 27.08
CA LEU A 1145 46.48 16.85 27.56
C LEU A 1145 47.88 16.21 27.61
N VAL A 1146 48.71 16.44 26.60
CA VAL A 1146 50.10 15.97 26.57
C VAL A 1146 50.94 16.64 27.66
N LEU A 1147 50.76 17.94 27.88
CA LEU A 1147 51.43 18.67 28.97
C LEU A 1147 50.98 18.16 30.34
N LYS A 1148 49.69 17.90 30.52
CA LYS A 1148 49.12 17.37 31.77
C LYS A 1148 49.56 15.94 32.04
N LYS A 1149 49.71 15.12 31.00
CA LYS A 1149 50.32 13.78 31.06
C LYS A 1149 51.77 13.86 31.51
N LYS A 1150 52.59 14.74 30.94
CA LYS A 1150 53.98 14.98 31.40
C LYS A 1150 54.07 15.47 32.84
N GLN A 1151 53.07 16.25 33.29
CA GLN A 1151 53.00 16.72 34.67
C GLN A 1151 52.67 15.56 35.62
N PHE A 1152 51.76 14.67 35.23
CA PHE A 1152 51.41 13.46 35.98
C PHE A 1152 52.56 12.46 36.05
N GLU A 1153 53.28 12.26 34.94
CA GLU A 1153 54.50 11.43 34.90
C GLU A 1153 55.61 11.98 35.82
N LYS A 1154 55.76 13.32 35.91
CA LYS A 1154 56.68 13.95 36.86
C LYS A 1154 56.29 13.75 38.33
N VAL A 1155 54.98 13.75 38.64
CA VAL A 1155 54.48 13.50 39.99
C VAL A 1155 54.67 12.04 40.39
N GLN A 1156 54.41 11.10 39.47
CA GLN A 1156 54.71 9.68 39.70
C GLN A 1156 56.21 9.40 39.87
N LEU A 1157 57.08 10.07 39.11
CA LEU A 1157 58.53 9.98 39.30
C LEU A 1157 59.02 10.55 40.64
N SER A 1158 58.28 11.50 41.26
CA SER A 1158 58.59 11.98 42.61
C SER A 1158 58.05 11.05 43.72
N GLU A 1159 56.95 10.34 43.48
CA GLU A 1159 56.38 9.36 44.43
C GLU A 1159 57.16 8.05 44.46
N MET A 1160 57.87 7.69 43.40
CA MET A 1160 58.72 6.47 43.35
C MET A 1160 60.08 6.60 44.06
N ASN A 1161 60.42 7.79 44.59
CA ASN A 1161 61.69 8.05 45.31
C ASN A 1161 61.49 8.27 46.83
N PHE A 1162 60.35 7.85 47.39
CA PHE A 1162 60.07 7.87 48.83
C PHE A 1162 59.82 6.48 49.40
#